data_AF-A0A8C1XS17-F1
#
_entry.id   AF-A0A8C1XS17-F1
#
_cell.length_a   1.000
_cell.length_b   1.000
_cell.length_c   1.000
_cell.angle_alpha   90.00
_cell.angle_beta   90.00
_cell.angle_gamma   90.00
#
_symmetry.space_group_name_H-M   'P 1'
#
loop_
_entity.id
_entity.type
_entity.pdbx_description
1 polymer ?
#
loop_
_entity_poly.entity_id
_entity_poly.type
_entity_poly.pdbx_seq_one_letter_code
_entity_poly.pdbx_strand_id
1 'polypeptide(L)'
;GMCFKISSKNFFFSPTSECPTSQIDIAFLMDGSGSVYNEDFNKMKFFVIEMIKSFIDHDTQFAIAQFSTDCEIHHKFQQVKNAKAWEDAVTRIRQQKRMTNTATAIKKLVKELFVSKGGARPSASKILVVITDGESTEQFLNEAVQQAQKNNIIRYAIGVGNAFNNDEAAKELAIIASLPTNKHVFKVTDFDALESIREQLKENIIAIEGTQTTGDSSRMEFAQDGFSATDIIMTAVGAFQWKGGYQLYTKNDQLNVFQAGREHDSYLGYSLAIATAFGKKYAVMGAPRHKHKGQVTVSRIDNIPRNLKELDPPKPQIGSYFGAEVCVVDLNRDFTTELLLVSAPTYIEPDREGKVFVYTFNQRSYFDFSGMELVGITGQRGRFGSSLASPADLNGDGYMDVLIGAPLEEDGQGSIYIFNGGAYQINPTYSQRIAGSSVRTGLRFFGISLSQSSLDQSRDSLPDIAVGAMGAVLLLRCVFNVFFYLNIFIPQLDFEINCGSDDISNIYVGIMQEINVTVFVENRGENSYNTLFTLSYPFGLSYRRIISKQGRVECVSLDSEQKGSFGETTCHISKPILKGNSKVRSLLKWSCAFFFFNTPHFLCSLSLHGKNCLFQVENDFRELSFKVFIRVPVMLGDKSIWANKNIQIPGCVKQRDEQPVVTDFVEVIRKERNCSVAVCAEFSCDDTLSKNERKFYNITGNVSSGWIEPYIHIFLEVYEEVNLTKEIAGGVIGGLLLLALITVALYKVCILEVQFQTFCFQRSIYLEFLFLSCNACFFFVLFFPRLVSSKAITRSC
;
A
#
# COMPACT_ATOMS: atom_id res chain seq x y z
N GLY A 1 -9.13 26.79 -20.20
CA GLY A 1 -8.50 25.68 -20.93
C GLY A 1 -9.53 25.08 -21.86
N MET A 2 -9.49 23.77 -22.13
CA MET A 2 -10.48 23.12 -23.00
C MET A 2 -10.64 21.65 -22.64
N CYS A 3 -11.88 21.20 -22.44
CA CYS A 3 -12.24 19.83 -22.09
C CYS A 3 -13.20 19.24 -23.14
N PHE A 4 -13.06 17.94 -23.39
CA PHE A 4 -13.92 17.19 -24.32
C PHE A 4 -14.61 16.04 -23.59
N LYS A 5 -15.95 16.04 -23.56
CA LYS A 5 -16.71 14.89 -23.06
C LYS A 5 -16.97 13.92 -24.20
N ILE A 6 -16.13 12.90 -24.30
CA ILE A 6 -16.25 11.84 -25.30
C ILE A 6 -17.20 10.77 -24.77
N SER A 7 -18.23 10.45 -25.55
CA SER A 7 -19.13 9.31 -25.31
C SER A 7 -19.43 8.62 -26.64
N SER A 8 -19.86 7.36 -26.59
CA SER A 8 -20.22 6.59 -27.79
C SER A 8 -21.47 7.09 -28.55
N LYS A 9 -22.09 8.19 -28.10
CA LYS A 9 -23.33 8.74 -28.69
C LYS A 9 -23.39 10.26 -28.85
N ASN A 10 -22.50 11.04 -28.23
CA ASN A 10 -22.48 12.51 -28.32
C ASN A 10 -21.09 13.10 -28.03
N PHE A 11 -20.79 14.22 -28.68
CA PHE A 11 -19.72 15.15 -28.34
C PHE A 11 -20.33 16.42 -27.74
N PHE A 12 -19.75 16.92 -26.64
CA PHE A 12 -20.09 18.24 -26.07
C PHE A 12 -18.83 19.11 -26.00
N PHE A 13 -19.00 20.41 -26.29
CA PHE A 13 -17.96 21.43 -26.22
C PHE A 13 -18.19 22.33 -25.00
N SER A 14 -17.14 22.67 -24.27
CA SER A 14 -17.18 23.80 -23.33
C SER A 14 -17.07 25.12 -24.12
N PRO A 15 -17.83 26.17 -23.78
CA PRO A 15 -17.69 27.46 -24.45
C PRO A 15 -16.31 28.06 -24.20
N THR A 16 -15.65 28.51 -25.28
CA THR A 16 -14.38 29.25 -25.20
C THR A 16 -14.60 30.62 -24.56
N SER A 17 -13.75 31.01 -23.62
CA SER A 17 -13.63 32.42 -23.23
C SER A 17 -13.15 33.24 -24.44
N GLU A 18 -13.97 34.18 -24.90
CA GLU A 18 -13.56 35.11 -25.95
C GLU A 18 -12.43 36.01 -25.42
N CYS A 19 -11.30 36.06 -26.13
CA CYS A 19 -10.21 36.97 -25.78
C CYS A 19 -10.64 38.42 -26.07
N PRO A 20 -10.71 39.31 -25.07
CA PRO A 20 -10.96 40.72 -25.34
C PRO A 20 -9.78 41.33 -26.09
N THR A 21 -10.09 42.18 -27.06
CA THR A 21 -9.10 42.93 -27.86
C THR A 21 -8.84 44.29 -27.23
N SER A 22 -7.62 44.82 -27.35
CA SER A 22 -7.21 46.12 -26.77
C SER A 22 -7.86 47.37 -27.40
N GLN A 23 -8.95 47.20 -28.14
CA GLN A 23 -9.74 48.27 -28.76
C GLN A 23 -11.19 48.10 -28.30
N ILE A 24 -11.84 49.17 -27.86
CA ILE A 24 -13.16 49.08 -27.23
C ILE A 24 -14.11 50.12 -27.83
N ASP A 25 -15.31 49.69 -28.21
CA ASP A 25 -16.33 50.54 -28.82
C ASP A 25 -17.60 50.53 -27.92
N ILE A 26 -17.79 51.60 -27.14
CA ILE A 26 -18.88 51.73 -26.14
C ILE A 26 -20.00 52.62 -26.67
N ALA A 27 -21.20 52.06 -26.87
CA ALA A 27 -22.41 52.81 -27.17
C ALA A 27 -23.28 52.98 -25.91
N PHE A 28 -23.65 54.23 -25.61
CA PHE A 28 -24.70 54.52 -24.64
C PHE A 28 -26.06 54.61 -25.32
N LEU A 29 -27.06 53.93 -24.75
CA LEU A 29 -28.46 54.01 -25.13
C LEU A 29 -29.26 54.54 -23.94
N MET A 30 -29.55 55.84 -23.95
CA MET A 30 -30.27 56.53 -22.88
C MET A 30 -31.78 56.55 -23.15
N ASP A 31 -32.55 56.21 -22.13
CA ASP A 31 -34.00 56.30 -22.14
C ASP A 31 -34.45 57.75 -21.99
N GLY A 32 -35.17 58.24 -23.00
CA GLY A 32 -35.77 59.56 -23.08
C GLY A 32 -37.28 59.53 -23.09
N SER A 33 -37.91 58.44 -22.60
CA SER A 33 -39.35 58.29 -22.45
C SER A 33 -39.99 59.32 -21.50
N GLY A 34 -41.32 59.26 -21.38
CA GLY A 34 -42.13 60.11 -20.50
C GLY A 34 -42.21 59.64 -19.04
N SER A 35 -41.84 58.41 -18.73
CA SER A 35 -41.80 57.86 -17.36
C SER A 35 -40.54 58.32 -16.59
N VAL A 36 -39.42 58.49 -17.29
CA VAL A 36 -38.18 59.03 -16.75
C VAL A 36 -38.37 60.50 -16.33
N TYR A 37 -38.19 60.82 -15.05
CA TYR A 37 -38.27 62.19 -14.56
C TYR A 37 -37.12 63.06 -15.10
N ASN A 38 -37.37 64.37 -15.22
CA ASN A 38 -36.39 65.33 -15.76
C ASN A 38 -35.08 65.39 -14.94
N GLU A 39 -35.15 65.15 -13.63
CA GLU A 39 -33.98 65.04 -12.76
C GLU A 39 -33.20 63.76 -13.04
N ASP A 40 -33.89 62.63 -13.20
CA ASP A 40 -33.29 61.33 -13.50
C ASP A 40 -32.64 61.30 -14.88
N PHE A 41 -33.24 61.93 -15.90
CA PHE A 41 -32.62 62.10 -17.22
C PHE A 41 -31.32 62.93 -17.14
N ASN A 42 -31.24 63.90 -16.23
CA ASN A 42 -29.99 64.63 -15.98
C ASN A 42 -28.96 63.80 -15.20
N LYS A 43 -29.37 62.88 -14.33
CA LYS A 43 -28.47 61.87 -13.73
C LYS A 43 -27.91 60.91 -14.78
N MET A 44 -28.72 60.46 -15.74
CA MET A 44 -28.25 59.65 -16.88
C MET A 44 -27.18 60.38 -17.69
N LYS A 45 -27.39 61.66 -18.03
CA LYS A 45 -26.37 62.49 -18.70
C LYS A 45 -25.09 62.59 -17.90
N PHE A 46 -25.18 62.86 -16.60
CA PHE A 46 -24.02 63.00 -15.73
C PHE A 46 -23.21 61.70 -15.67
N PHE A 47 -23.88 60.55 -15.50
CA PHE A 47 -23.26 59.21 -15.59
C PHE A 47 -22.48 59.03 -16.90
N VAL A 48 -23.09 59.35 -18.05
CA VAL A 48 -22.44 59.23 -19.37
C VAL A 48 -21.24 60.17 -19.51
N ILE A 49 -21.31 61.39 -18.98
CA ILE A 49 -20.22 62.37 -19.02
C ILE A 49 -19.02 61.89 -18.19
N GLU A 50 -19.24 61.46 -16.94
CA GLU A 50 -18.15 61.01 -16.07
C GLU A 50 -17.54 59.68 -16.56
N MET A 51 -18.34 58.77 -17.11
CA MET A 51 -17.81 57.55 -17.74
C MET A 51 -16.99 57.86 -19.01
N ILE A 52 -17.41 58.82 -19.85
CA ILE A 52 -16.59 59.24 -21.01
C ILE A 52 -15.27 59.86 -20.54
N LYS A 53 -15.26 60.64 -19.45
CA LYS A 53 -14.05 61.21 -18.86
C LYS A 53 -13.07 60.13 -18.36
N SER A 54 -13.54 59.00 -17.82
CA SER A 54 -12.65 57.97 -17.26
C SER A 54 -11.94 57.07 -18.29
N PHE A 55 -12.25 57.17 -19.59
CA PHE A 55 -11.64 56.33 -20.64
C PHE A 55 -10.88 57.13 -21.72
N ILE A 56 -10.51 58.39 -21.43
CA ILE A 56 -9.84 59.29 -22.40
C ILE A 56 -8.44 58.80 -22.77
N ASP A 57 -7.70 58.20 -21.83
CA ASP A 57 -6.31 57.79 -22.03
C ASP A 57 -6.18 56.37 -22.66
N HIS A 58 -7.29 55.71 -22.97
CA HIS A 58 -7.34 54.37 -23.58
C HIS A 58 -7.80 54.41 -25.06
N ASP A 59 -7.59 53.35 -25.84
CA ASP A 59 -8.05 53.27 -27.24
C ASP A 59 -9.57 52.96 -27.36
N THR A 60 -10.38 53.82 -26.75
CA THR A 60 -11.84 53.69 -26.66
C THR A 60 -12.54 54.64 -27.63
N GLN A 61 -13.56 54.14 -28.33
CA GLN A 61 -14.48 54.97 -29.11
C GLN A 61 -15.86 54.97 -28.47
N PHE A 62 -16.50 56.13 -28.49
CA PHE A 62 -17.81 56.33 -27.88
C PHE A 62 -18.87 56.70 -28.90
N ALA A 63 -20.09 56.21 -28.66
CA ALA A 63 -21.29 56.56 -29.39
C ALA A 63 -22.46 56.79 -28.41
N ILE A 64 -23.42 57.62 -28.80
CA ILE A 64 -24.53 58.02 -27.93
C ILE A 64 -25.83 58.05 -28.74
N ALA A 65 -26.82 57.30 -28.26
CA ALA A 65 -28.17 57.30 -28.74
C ALA A 65 -29.17 57.57 -27.61
N GLN A 66 -30.31 58.15 -27.96
CA GLN A 66 -31.48 58.28 -27.12
C GLN A 66 -32.61 57.43 -27.72
N PHE A 67 -33.48 56.87 -26.90
CA PHE A 67 -34.73 56.27 -27.38
C PHE A 67 -35.96 56.76 -26.60
N SER A 68 -37.09 56.79 -27.28
CA SER A 68 -38.41 56.84 -26.66
C SER A 68 -39.37 56.00 -27.53
N THR A 69 -40.34 56.62 -28.21
CA THR A 69 -41.04 56.02 -29.36
C THR A 69 -40.07 55.79 -30.52
N ASP A 70 -39.18 56.75 -30.74
CA ASP A 70 -38.19 56.79 -31.82
C ASP A 70 -36.78 56.61 -31.24
N CYS A 71 -35.84 56.06 -32.00
CA CYS A 71 -34.43 55.96 -31.59
C CYS A 71 -33.53 56.90 -32.43
N GLU A 72 -32.87 57.83 -31.76
CA GLU A 72 -32.07 58.92 -32.32
C GLU A 72 -30.60 58.73 -31.95
N ILE A 73 -29.73 58.56 -32.95
CA ILE A 73 -28.28 58.44 -32.76
C ILE A 73 -27.69 59.86 -32.79
N HIS A 74 -27.48 60.45 -31.61
CA HIS A 74 -26.89 61.77 -31.44
C HIS A 74 -25.41 61.79 -31.90
N HIS A 75 -24.65 60.75 -31.53
CA HIS A 75 -23.25 60.59 -31.90
C HIS A 75 -22.94 59.15 -32.32
N LYS A 76 -22.24 59.01 -33.46
CA LYS A 76 -21.65 57.76 -33.95
C LYS A 76 -20.28 57.52 -33.31
N PHE A 77 -19.73 56.30 -33.46
CA PHE A 77 -18.44 55.93 -32.88
C PHE A 77 -17.32 56.87 -33.33
N GLN A 78 -16.72 57.57 -32.37
CA GLN A 78 -15.57 58.44 -32.53
C GLN A 78 -14.66 58.36 -31.29
N GLN A 79 -13.35 58.51 -31.48
CA GLN A 79 -12.37 58.54 -30.39
C GLN A 79 -12.42 59.88 -29.63
N VAL A 80 -12.31 59.85 -28.31
CA VAL A 80 -12.40 61.05 -27.47
C VAL A 80 -11.07 61.81 -27.50
N LYS A 81 -11.02 62.93 -28.22
CA LYS A 81 -9.84 63.82 -28.27
C LYS A 81 -9.95 65.06 -27.37
N ASN A 82 -11.11 65.28 -26.75
CA ASN A 82 -11.37 66.41 -25.86
C ASN A 82 -12.61 66.09 -25.01
N ALA A 83 -12.43 65.97 -23.68
CA ALA A 83 -13.51 65.73 -22.72
C ALA A 83 -14.67 66.73 -22.87
N LYS A 84 -14.33 68.02 -22.97
CA LYS A 84 -15.28 69.13 -22.91
C LYS A 84 -16.19 69.20 -24.13
N ALA A 85 -15.70 68.77 -25.30
CA ALA A 85 -16.51 68.68 -26.51
C ALA A 85 -17.63 67.62 -26.37
N TRP A 86 -17.38 66.53 -25.64
CA TRP A 86 -18.39 65.50 -25.33
C TRP A 86 -19.30 65.91 -24.18
N GLU A 87 -18.78 66.58 -23.15
CA GLU A 87 -19.58 67.17 -22.07
C GLU A 87 -20.61 68.19 -22.61
N ASP A 88 -20.16 69.10 -23.47
CA ASP A 88 -21.03 70.03 -24.21
C ASP A 88 -22.02 69.28 -25.12
N ALA A 89 -21.64 68.13 -25.70
CA ALA A 89 -22.53 67.35 -26.55
C ALA A 89 -23.67 66.68 -25.75
N VAL A 90 -23.35 65.97 -24.67
CA VAL A 90 -24.32 65.23 -23.85
C VAL A 90 -25.27 66.17 -23.11
N THR A 91 -24.76 67.29 -22.59
CA THR A 91 -25.61 68.30 -21.92
C THR A 91 -26.68 68.86 -22.85
N ARG A 92 -26.37 69.08 -24.14
CA ARG A 92 -27.32 69.59 -25.16
C ARG A 92 -28.44 68.64 -25.56
N ILE A 93 -28.32 67.33 -25.31
CA ILE A 93 -29.35 66.33 -25.68
C ILE A 93 -30.67 66.64 -24.95
N ARG A 94 -31.79 66.70 -25.68
CA ARG A 94 -33.12 67.00 -25.12
C ARG A 94 -33.93 65.70 -24.94
N GLN A 95 -34.58 65.55 -23.80
CA GLN A 95 -35.47 64.41 -23.52
C GLN A 95 -36.67 64.43 -24.46
N GLN A 96 -36.97 63.30 -25.11
CA GLN A 96 -38.04 63.20 -26.11
C GLN A 96 -39.46 63.09 -25.50
N LYS A 97 -39.59 62.52 -24.29
CA LYS A 97 -40.81 62.38 -23.48
C LYS A 97 -41.97 61.67 -24.20
N ARG A 98 -41.72 60.47 -24.73
CA ARG A 98 -42.71 59.59 -25.40
C ARG A 98 -42.75 58.18 -24.80
N MET A 99 -43.06 57.15 -25.60
CA MET A 99 -43.09 55.73 -25.19
C MET A 99 -41.68 55.16 -24.90
N THR A 100 -41.57 53.87 -24.61
CA THR A 100 -40.33 53.20 -24.18
C THR A 100 -40.02 51.99 -25.09
N ASN A 101 -39.55 52.24 -26.31
CA ASN A 101 -39.32 51.21 -27.34
C ASN A 101 -37.87 50.64 -27.30
N THR A 102 -37.53 49.98 -26.20
CA THR A 102 -36.20 49.42 -25.91
C THR A 102 -35.76 48.37 -26.95
N ALA A 103 -36.67 47.49 -27.37
CA ALA A 103 -36.36 46.39 -28.28
C ALA A 103 -36.07 46.89 -29.71
N THR A 104 -36.86 47.86 -30.19
CA THR A 104 -36.63 48.53 -31.49
C THR A 104 -35.34 49.36 -31.45
N ALA A 105 -35.05 50.05 -30.35
CA ALA A 105 -33.81 50.80 -30.19
C ALA A 105 -32.56 49.89 -30.27
N ILE A 106 -32.54 48.77 -29.53
CA ILE A 106 -31.45 47.78 -29.60
C ILE A 106 -31.32 47.22 -31.04
N LYS A 107 -32.43 46.81 -31.69
CA LYS A 107 -32.43 46.34 -33.09
C LYS A 107 -31.88 47.40 -34.07
N LYS A 108 -32.05 48.69 -33.80
CA LYS A 108 -31.48 49.78 -34.62
C LYS A 108 -29.98 49.92 -34.41
N LEU A 109 -29.49 49.97 -33.17
CA LEU A 109 -28.06 50.13 -32.88
C LEU A 109 -27.22 48.98 -33.44
N VAL A 110 -27.70 47.73 -33.36
CA VAL A 110 -27.02 46.57 -33.94
C VAL A 110 -26.85 46.70 -35.47
N LYS A 111 -27.79 47.34 -36.17
CA LYS A 111 -27.79 47.48 -37.63
C LYS A 111 -27.08 48.74 -38.15
N GLU A 112 -27.20 49.86 -37.45
CA GLU A 112 -26.74 51.17 -37.92
C GLU A 112 -25.48 51.69 -37.23
N LEU A 113 -25.21 51.23 -35.99
CA LEU A 113 -24.14 51.77 -35.14
C LEU A 113 -22.98 50.78 -34.96
N PHE A 114 -23.24 49.52 -34.58
CA PHE A 114 -22.22 48.48 -34.38
C PHE A 114 -21.65 47.86 -35.68
N VAL A 115 -21.67 48.66 -36.75
CA VAL A 115 -21.15 48.36 -38.09
C VAL A 115 -20.17 49.45 -38.50
N SER A 116 -19.27 49.19 -39.45
CA SER A 116 -18.24 50.18 -39.83
C SER A 116 -18.79 51.48 -40.44
N LYS A 117 -20.03 51.49 -40.95
CA LYS A 117 -20.77 52.73 -41.35
C LYS A 117 -21.28 53.56 -40.15
N GLY A 118 -21.29 52.97 -38.96
CA GLY A 118 -21.51 53.62 -37.66
C GLY A 118 -20.22 54.02 -36.95
N GLY A 119 -19.06 53.71 -37.55
CA GLY A 119 -17.72 53.95 -36.99
C GLY A 119 -17.11 52.72 -36.30
N ALA A 120 -17.90 51.70 -35.98
CA ALA A 120 -17.45 50.54 -35.21
C ALA A 120 -16.31 49.76 -35.91
N ARG A 121 -15.26 49.48 -35.13
CA ARG A 121 -14.07 48.76 -35.54
C ARG A 121 -14.35 47.25 -35.62
N PRO A 122 -13.88 46.53 -36.66
CA PRO A 122 -14.04 45.08 -36.74
C PRO A 122 -13.31 44.31 -35.63
N SER A 123 -12.22 44.88 -35.12
CA SER A 123 -11.27 44.33 -34.15
C SER A 123 -11.46 44.85 -32.73
N ALA A 124 -12.62 45.43 -32.40
CA ALA A 124 -12.89 46.00 -31.09
C ALA A 124 -13.95 45.20 -30.31
N SER A 125 -13.80 45.16 -28.99
CA SER A 125 -14.80 44.67 -28.05
C SER A 125 -15.97 45.65 -28.01
N LYS A 126 -17.16 45.17 -28.39
CA LYS A 126 -18.36 45.98 -28.55
C LYS A 126 -19.19 45.98 -27.28
N ILE A 127 -19.42 47.14 -26.69
CA ILE A 127 -20.16 47.30 -25.45
C ILE A 127 -21.37 48.20 -25.68
N LEU A 128 -22.55 47.76 -25.26
CA LEU A 128 -23.79 48.53 -25.23
C LEU A 128 -24.23 48.75 -23.78
N VAL A 129 -24.31 50.01 -23.35
CA VAL A 129 -24.79 50.41 -22.03
C VAL A 129 -26.19 51.00 -22.19
N VAL A 130 -27.21 50.24 -21.78
CA VAL A 130 -28.62 50.67 -21.81
C VAL A 130 -28.99 51.25 -20.45
N ILE A 131 -29.53 52.47 -20.43
CA ILE A 131 -29.89 53.21 -19.22
C ILE A 131 -31.38 53.55 -19.30
N THR A 132 -32.23 52.93 -18.46
CA THR A 132 -33.71 52.96 -18.56
C THR A 132 -34.38 52.81 -17.19
N ASP A 133 -35.66 53.17 -17.07
CA ASP A 133 -36.49 52.81 -15.90
C ASP A 133 -37.12 51.40 -16.00
N GLY A 134 -36.97 50.72 -17.15
CA GLY A 134 -37.12 49.28 -17.30
C GLY A 134 -38.51 48.77 -17.69
N GLU A 135 -39.47 49.63 -18.02
CA GLU A 135 -40.80 49.23 -18.48
C GLU A 135 -40.98 49.49 -19.99
N SER A 136 -40.49 48.57 -20.84
CA SER A 136 -40.66 48.70 -22.29
C SER A 136 -42.06 48.31 -22.75
N THR A 137 -42.56 49.08 -23.71
CA THR A 137 -43.86 48.85 -24.34
C THR A 137 -43.82 47.81 -25.48
N GLU A 138 -42.76 46.99 -25.59
CA GLU A 138 -42.50 46.08 -26.71
C GLU A 138 -42.26 44.60 -26.32
N GLN A 139 -43.15 43.70 -26.74
CA GLN A 139 -43.10 42.27 -26.38
C GLN A 139 -41.92 41.47 -26.99
N PHE A 140 -41.18 42.01 -27.96
CA PHE A 140 -40.17 41.28 -28.75
C PHE A 140 -38.71 41.53 -28.32
N LEU A 141 -38.49 41.99 -27.09
CA LEU A 141 -37.16 42.30 -26.53
C LEU A 141 -36.16 41.15 -26.65
N ASN A 142 -36.60 39.91 -26.40
CA ASN A 142 -35.76 38.71 -26.52
C ASN A 142 -35.10 38.57 -27.92
N GLU A 143 -35.81 38.92 -29.00
CA GLU A 143 -35.23 38.88 -30.35
C GLU A 143 -34.14 39.95 -30.55
N ALA A 144 -34.32 41.14 -29.95
CA ALA A 144 -33.37 42.23 -30.04
C ALA A 144 -32.06 41.88 -29.32
N VAL A 145 -32.20 41.31 -28.12
CA VAL A 145 -31.10 40.81 -27.29
C VAL A 145 -30.36 39.66 -28.01
N GLN A 146 -31.07 38.70 -28.60
CA GLN A 146 -30.45 37.63 -29.41
C GLN A 146 -29.71 38.16 -30.64
N GLN A 147 -30.24 39.18 -31.32
CA GLN A 147 -29.54 39.82 -32.45
C GLN A 147 -28.28 40.56 -32.00
N ALA A 148 -28.28 41.22 -30.84
CA ALA A 148 -27.09 41.85 -30.27
C ALA A 148 -26.04 40.80 -29.84
N GLN A 149 -26.47 39.72 -29.19
CA GLN A 149 -25.59 38.63 -28.77
C GLN A 149 -24.95 37.91 -29.98
N LYS A 150 -25.68 37.69 -31.07
CA LYS A 150 -25.15 37.13 -32.33
C LYS A 150 -24.10 38.02 -33.03
N ASN A 151 -23.98 39.29 -32.63
CA ASN A 151 -22.98 40.23 -33.14
C ASN A 151 -21.85 40.51 -32.14
N ASN A 152 -21.72 39.67 -31.10
CA ASN A 152 -20.76 39.76 -30.01
C ASN A 152 -20.74 41.13 -29.31
N ILE A 153 -21.95 41.65 -29.02
CA ILE A 153 -22.13 42.89 -28.26
C ILE A 153 -22.44 42.55 -26.80
N ILE A 154 -21.49 42.88 -25.91
CA ILE A 154 -21.67 42.83 -24.46
C ILE A 154 -22.66 43.92 -24.06
N ARG A 155 -23.58 43.60 -23.15
CA ARG A 155 -24.68 44.49 -22.76
C ARG A 155 -24.74 44.69 -21.26
N TYR A 156 -24.79 45.95 -20.85
CA TYR A 156 -25.05 46.40 -19.50
C TYR A 156 -26.43 47.06 -19.45
N ALA A 157 -27.20 46.77 -18.40
CA ALA A 157 -28.52 47.34 -18.15
C ALA A 157 -28.49 48.13 -16.84
N ILE A 158 -28.85 49.40 -16.91
CA ILE A 158 -28.69 50.35 -15.81
C ILE A 158 -30.07 50.94 -15.50
N GLY A 159 -30.66 50.49 -14.41
CA GLY A 159 -32.00 50.85 -13.95
C GLY A 159 -32.03 52.18 -13.20
N VAL A 160 -32.97 53.04 -13.56
CA VAL A 160 -33.14 54.39 -13.00
C VAL A 160 -34.43 54.49 -12.19
N GLY A 161 -34.40 55.28 -11.11
CA GLY A 161 -35.58 55.52 -10.26
C GLY A 161 -36.20 54.23 -9.71
N ASN A 162 -37.41 53.91 -10.16
CA ASN A 162 -38.24 52.79 -9.70
C ASN A 162 -37.94 51.44 -10.37
N ALA A 163 -36.96 51.33 -11.28
CA ALA A 163 -36.67 50.12 -12.05
C ALA A 163 -36.40 48.83 -11.23
N PHE A 164 -36.06 48.98 -9.95
CA PHE A 164 -35.82 47.88 -9.00
C PHE A 164 -36.91 47.75 -7.92
N ASN A 165 -37.94 48.60 -8.00
CA ASN A 165 -39.11 48.57 -7.12
C ASN A 165 -40.30 47.85 -7.78
N ASN A 166 -40.21 47.56 -9.09
CA ASN A 166 -41.13 46.70 -9.84
C ASN A 166 -40.40 45.41 -10.28
N ASP A 167 -40.98 44.25 -9.95
CA ASP A 167 -40.48 42.93 -10.34
C ASP A 167 -40.50 42.70 -11.86
N GLU A 168 -41.31 43.43 -12.63
CA GLU A 168 -41.35 43.32 -14.10
C GLU A 168 -40.18 44.09 -14.73
N ALA A 169 -39.95 45.33 -14.28
CA ALA A 169 -38.80 46.14 -14.71
C ALA A 169 -37.45 45.50 -14.36
N ALA A 170 -37.34 44.88 -13.18
CA ALA A 170 -36.15 44.15 -12.77
C ALA A 170 -35.88 42.91 -13.67
N LYS A 171 -36.94 42.23 -14.16
CA LYS A 171 -36.81 41.15 -15.14
C LYS A 171 -36.41 41.67 -16.52
N GLU A 172 -36.93 42.83 -16.94
CA GLU A 172 -36.57 43.41 -18.23
C GLU A 172 -35.08 43.79 -18.27
N LEU A 173 -34.57 44.48 -17.25
CA LEU A 173 -33.14 44.78 -17.12
C LEU A 173 -32.28 43.50 -17.17
N ALA A 174 -32.73 42.42 -16.52
CA ALA A 174 -32.06 41.12 -16.56
C ALA A 174 -32.11 40.43 -17.94
N ILE A 175 -33.09 40.74 -18.80
CA ILE A 175 -33.17 40.29 -20.20
C ILE A 175 -32.25 41.13 -21.10
N ILE A 176 -32.20 42.45 -20.91
CA ILE A 176 -31.34 43.38 -21.68
C ILE A 176 -29.86 43.03 -21.47
N ALA A 177 -29.48 42.78 -20.22
CA ALA A 177 -28.12 42.50 -19.78
C ALA A 177 -27.49 41.26 -20.45
N SER A 178 -26.17 41.13 -20.32
CA SER A 178 -25.44 39.90 -20.64
C SER A 178 -25.32 38.99 -19.41
N LEU A 179 -25.08 37.70 -19.65
CA LEU A 179 -24.87 36.74 -18.57
C LEU A 179 -23.42 36.85 -18.03
N PRO A 180 -23.21 36.70 -16.71
CA PRO A 180 -24.22 36.59 -15.66
C PRO A 180 -24.82 37.97 -15.31
N THR A 181 -26.13 38.02 -15.08
CA THR A 181 -26.88 39.29 -14.91
C THR A 181 -26.41 40.10 -13.70
N ASN A 182 -25.98 39.43 -12.62
CA ASN A 182 -25.46 40.10 -11.41
C ASN A 182 -24.13 40.84 -11.59
N LYS A 183 -23.50 40.78 -12.78
CA LYS A 183 -22.34 41.61 -13.18
C LYS A 183 -22.68 42.66 -14.25
N HIS A 184 -23.92 42.69 -14.72
CA HIS A 184 -24.35 43.47 -15.88
C HIS A 184 -25.64 44.29 -15.62
N VAL A 185 -26.24 44.19 -14.43
CA VAL A 185 -27.44 44.94 -14.02
C VAL A 185 -27.11 45.82 -12.81
N PHE A 186 -27.36 47.13 -12.90
CA PHE A 186 -27.00 48.10 -11.85
C PHE A 186 -28.07 49.20 -11.64
N LYS A 187 -28.01 49.94 -10.53
CA LYS A 187 -28.95 51.03 -10.16
C LYS A 187 -28.27 52.41 -10.12
N VAL A 188 -28.92 53.44 -10.65
CA VAL A 188 -28.35 54.82 -10.76
C VAL A 188 -28.45 55.65 -9.47
N THR A 189 -29.20 55.22 -8.46
CA THR A 189 -29.42 56.03 -7.25
C THR A 189 -28.23 56.07 -6.30
N ASP A 190 -27.31 55.10 -6.38
CA ASP A 190 -26.11 55.08 -5.55
C ASP A 190 -24.96 55.78 -6.29
N PHE A 191 -24.37 56.82 -5.69
CA PHE A 191 -23.09 57.35 -6.19
C PHE A 191 -21.99 56.28 -6.08
N ASP A 192 -22.09 55.39 -5.10
CA ASP A 192 -21.25 54.18 -4.98
C ASP A 192 -21.47 53.20 -6.14
N ALA A 193 -22.61 53.24 -6.84
CA ALA A 193 -22.80 52.46 -8.07
C ALA A 193 -22.17 53.14 -9.29
N LEU A 194 -22.07 54.48 -9.36
CA LEU A 194 -21.21 55.12 -10.37
C LEU A 194 -19.74 54.68 -10.14
N GLU A 195 -19.28 54.71 -8.90
CA GLU A 195 -17.93 54.26 -8.51
C GLU A 195 -17.72 52.76 -8.82
N SER A 196 -18.67 51.90 -8.44
CA SER A 196 -18.61 50.45 -8.64
C SER A 196 -18.78 50.02 -10.11
N ILE A 197 -19.64 50.70 -10.89
CA ILE A 197 -19.72 50.49 -12.34
C ILE A 197 -18.43 50.96 -13.01
N ARG A 198 -17.88 52.12 -12.61
CA ARG A 198 -16.61 52.62 -13.13
C ARG A 198 -15.48 51.63 -12.85
N GLU A 199 -15.27 51.23 -11.60
CA GLU A 199 -14.20 50.30 -11.26
C GLU A 199 -14.45 48.88 -11.78
N GLN A 200 -15.69 48.36 -11.86
CA GLN A 200 -15.94 47.06 -12.50
C GLN A 200 -15.74 47.07 -14.01
N LEU A 201 -16.17 48.13 -14.71
CA LEU A 201 -15.89 48.28 -16.14
C LEU A 201 -14.38 48.44 -16.36
N LYS A 202 -13.73 49.31 -15.58
CA LYS A 202 -12.29 49.57 -15.61
C LYS A 202 -11.46 48.33 -15.24
N GLU A 203 -11.86 47.51 -14.28
CA GLU A 203 -11.24 46.19 -14.01
C GLU A 203 -11.40 45.25 -15.21
N ASN A 204 -12.64 45.09 -15.72
CA ASN A 204 -12.90 44.24 -16.88
C ASN A 204 -12.21 44.73 -18.18
N ILE A 205 -11.81 46.02 -18.23
CA ILE A 205 -11.13 46.67 -19.37
C ILE A 205 -9.61 46.71 -19.20
N ILE A 206 -9.08 46.96 -18.00
CA ILE A 206 -7.63 47.01 -17.73
C ILE A 206 -7.05 45.59 -17.53
N ALA A 207 -7.88 44.59 -17.17
CA ALA A 207 -7.50 43.18 -17.30
C ALA A 207 -7.12 42.78 -18.74
N ILE A 208 -7.51 43.56 -19.75
CA ILE A 208 -7.12 43.38 -21.16
C ILE A 208 -5.70 43.91 -21.44
N GLU A 209 -5.26 44.94 -20.72
CA GLU A 209 -3.96 45.61 -20.96
C GLU A 209 -2.79 44.93 -20.24
N GLY A 210 -3.05 44.18 -19.17
CA GLY A 210 -2.03 43.39 -18.46
C GLY A 210 -0.95 44.19 -17.71
N THR A 211 -1.07 45.53 -17.69
CA THR A 211 -0.04 46.45 -17.18
C THR A 211 -0.52 47.30 -15.99
N GLN A 212 -0.87 46.66 -14.87
CA GLN A 212 -0.81 47.30 -13.56
C GLN A 212 -0.11 46.41 -12.55
N THR A 213 1.01 46.88 -11.99
CA THR A 213 1.83 46.18 -11.00
C THR A 213 1.26 46.30 -9.58
N THR A 214 -0.06 46.37 -9.45
CA THR A 214 -0.78 46.65 -8.20
C THR A 214 -1.99 45.74 -8.03
N GLY A 215 -1.73 44.55 -7.48
CA GLY A 215 -2.62 43.99 -6.47
C GLY A 215 -3.68 42.98 -6.90
N ASP A 216 -4.56 43.29 -7.86
CA ASP A 216 -5.90 42.64 -7.92
C ASP A 216 -6.47 42.31 -9.33
N SER A 217 -5.68 42.38 -10.41
CA SER A 217 -6.23 42.50 -11.78
C SER A 217 -6.69 41.23 -12.52
N SER A 218 -6.31 40.01 -12.14
CA SER A 218 -6.60 38.79 -12.93
C SER A 218 -7.75 37.95 -12.37
N ARG A 219 -8.81 37.73 -13.17
CA ARG A 219 -10.05 37.01 -12.81
C ARG A 219 -10.11 35.62 -13.44
N MET A 220 -10.07 35.49 -14.76
CA MET A 220 -10.18 34.19 -15.48
C MET A 220 -9.18 34.02 -16.63
N GLU A 221 -8.28 34.98 -16.85
CA GLU A 221 -7.38 35.06 -18.00
C GLU A 221 -6.31 33.96 -17.90
N PHE A 222 -5.88 33.67 -16.67
CA PHE A 222 -4.99 32.56 -16.32
C PHE A 222 -5.73 31.36 -15.72
N ALA A 223 -7.06 31.24 -15.89
CA ALA A 223 -7.89 30.26 -15.18
C ALA A 223 -7.39 28.81 -15.27
N GLN A 224 -6.84 28.40 -16.43
CA GLN A 224 -6.43 27.01 -16.72
C GLN A 224 -7.58 26.00 -16.52
N ASP A 225 -8.80 26.38 -16.94
CA ASP A 225 -10.01 25.55 -16.83
C ASP A 225 -9.80 24.16 -17.44
N GLY A 226 -10.10 23.12 -16.66
CA GLY A 226 -9.83 21.73 -17.02
C GLY A 226 -8.56 21.15 -16.38
N PHE A 227 -7.87 21.88 -15.50
CA PHE A 227 -6.66 21.39 -14.82
C PHE A 227 -6.89 20.06 -14.08
N SER A 228 -8.00 19.96 -13.36
CA SER A 228 -8.60 18.70 -12.91
C SER A 228 -10.07 18.66 -13.35
N ALA A 229 -10.57 17.48 -13.72
CA ALA A 229 -11.93 17.34 -14.26
C ALA A 229 -12.58 15.99 -13.94
N THR A 230 -13.91 16.00 -13.84
CA THR A 230 -14.77 14.84 -13.60
C THR A 230 -16.06 14.97 -14.42
N ASP A 231 -16.94 13.98 -14.35
CA ASP A 231 -18.25 13.99 -15.02
C ASP A 231 -19.17 15.18 -14.67
N ILE A 232 -18.94 15.84 -13.53
CA ILE A 232 -19.83 16.82 -12.87
C ILE A 232 -19.10 18.11 -12.47
N ILE A 233 -17.79 18.06 -12.19
CA ILE A 233 -16.99 19.20 -11.73
C ILE A 233 -15.74 19.35 -12.60
N MET A 234 -15.44 20.59 -12.98
CA MET A 234 -14.19 21.00 -13.62
C MET A 234 -13.53 22.09 -12.77
N THR A 235 -12.22 22.03 -12.58
CA THR A 235 -11.47 23.03 -11.81
C THR A 235 -10.74 24.03 -12.70
N ALA A 236 -10.37 25.17 -12.13
CA ALA A 236 -9.58 26.20 -12.80
C ALA A 236 -8.60 26.81 -11.78
N VAL A 237 -7.35 26.32 -11.79
CA VAL A 237 -6.34 26.56 -10.74
C VAL A 237 -5.83 28.00 -10.69
N GLY A 238 -5.69 28.66 -11.85
CA GLY A 238 -5.20 30.04 -11.92
C GLY A 238 -6.29 31.11 -11.77
N ALA A 239 -7.54 30.70 -11.56
CA ALA A 239 -8.66 31.60 -11.42
C ALA A 239 -8.50 32.53 -10.19
N PHE A 240 -8.93 33.78 -10.36
CA PHE A 240 -8.90 34.87 -9.38
C PHE A 240 -7.53 34.99 -8.66
N GLN A 241 -6.46 35.16 -9.42
CA GLN A 241 -5.07 35.23 -8.94
C GLN A 241 -4.65 33.95 -8.21
N TRP A 242 -4.81 32.81 -8.89
CA TRP A 242 -4.42 31.51 -8.35
C TRP A 242 -5.07 31.14 -6.99
N LYS A 243 -6.17 31.82 -6.63
CA LYS A 243 -7.13 31.33 -5.62
C LYS A 243 -7.67 29.96 -6.03
N GLY A 244 -7.75 29.72 -7.33
CA GLY A 244 -8.32 28.51 -7.89
C GLY A 244 -9.85 28.48 -7.73
N GLY A 245 -10.43 27.31 -7.91
CA GLY A 245 -11.87 27.12 -7.82
C GLY A 245 -12.40 26.08 -8.80
N TYR A 246 -13.72 25.98 -8.87
CA TYR A 246 -14.41 24.96 -9.64
C TYR A 246 -15.76 25.42 -10.21
N GLN A 247 -16.20 24.73 -11.26
CA GLN A 247 -17.50 24.91 -11.90
C GLN A 247 -18.27 23.59 -11.89
N LEU A 248 -19.56 23.68 -11.57
CA LEU A 248 -20.49 22.55 -11.57
C LEU A 248 -21.21 22.48 -12.92
N TYR A 249 -21.15 21.30 -13.54
CA TYR A 249 -21.83 20.97 -14.80
C TYR A 249 -23.01 20.05 -14.51
N THR A 250 -24.22 20.59 -14.63
CA THR A 250 -25.46 19.82 -14.51
C THR A 250 -26.03 19.51 -15.89
N LYS A 251 -26.77 18.41 -16.03
CA LYS A 251 -27.30 17.93 -17.33
C LYS A 251 -28.26 18.90 -18.06
N ASN A 252 -28.63 20.01 -17.43
CA ASN A 252 -29.59 21.00 -17.94
C ASN A 252 -28.98 22.42 -18.08
N ASP A 253 -27.65 22.60 -17.98
CA ASP A 253 -26.92 23.88 -18.07
C ASP A 253 -27.32 25.00 -17.06
N GLN A 254 -28.27 24.74 -16.16
CA GLN A 254 -28.90 25.75 -15.31
C GLN A 254 -28.06 26.27 -14.12
N LEU A 255 -26.81 25.84 -13.95
CA LEU A 255 -26.04 26.11 -12.73
C LEU A 255 -24.53 26.33 -12.95
N ASN A 256 -24.17 26.91 -14.09
CA ASN A 256 -22.78 27.10 -14.54
C ASN A 256 -22.00 28.21 -13.76
N VAL A 257 -22.31 28.46 -12.49
CA VAL A 257 -21.71 29.52 -11.65
C VAL A 257 -20.41 29.04 -11.01
N PHE A 258 -19.27 29.57 -11.46
CA PHE A 258 -17.95 29.30 -10.91
C PHE A 258 -17.84 29.67 -9.42
N GLN A 259 -17.25 28.77 -8.63
CA GLN A 259 -16.97 28.94 -7.20
C GLN A 259 -15.46 29.14 -7.00
N ALA A 260 -15.04 30.36 -6.69
CA ALA A 260 -13.64 30.71 -6.47
C ALA A 260 -13.15 30.28 -5.06
N GLY A 261 -11.85 30.01 -4.95
CA GLY A 261 -11.17 29.82 -3.67
C GLY A 261 -11.13 31.08 -2.82
N ARG A 262 -10.93 30.91 -1.50
CA ARG A 262 -10.87 32.01 -0.52
C ARG A 262 -9.49 32.68 -0.42
N GLU A 263 -8.43 31.91 -0.63
CA GLU A 263 -7.05 32.27 -0.31
C GLU A 263 -6.22 32.42 -1.59
N HIS A 264 -5.49 33.54 -1.72
CA HIS A 264 -4.64 33.84 -2.88
C HIS A 264 -3.52 32.80 -3.04
N ASP A 265 -3.08 32.55 -4.28
CA ASP A 265 -1.97 31.63 -4.61
C ASP A 265 -2.10 30.20 -4.07
N SER A 266 -3.29 29.79 -3.62
CA SER A 266 -3.54 28.51 -2.92
C SER A 266 -3.68 27.31 -3.85
N TYR A 267 -3.99 27.55 -5.13
CA TYR A 267 -4.20 26.55 -6.19
C TYR A 267 -5.37 25.60 -5.88
N LEU A 268 -6.52 26.11 -5.40
CA LEU A 268 -7.70 25.28 -5.13
C LEU A 268 -8.19 24.56 -6.40
N GLY A 269 -8.37 23.25 -6.29
CA GLY A 269 -8.76 22.39 -7.40
C GLY A 269 -7.58 21.91 -8.25
N TYR A 270 -6.36 21.95 -7.73
CA TYR A 270 -5.19 21.34 -8.37
C TYR A 270 -5.41 19.84 -8.59
N SER A 271 -5.93 19.17 -7.56
CA SER A 271 -6.42 17.79 -7.59
C SER A 271 -7.91 17.73 -7.25
N LEU A 272 -8.61 16.72 -7.75
CA LEU A 272 -10.06 16.53 -7.58
C LEU A 272 -10.41 15.03 -7.51
N ALA A 273 -11.18 14.64 -6.49
CA ALA A 273 -11.83 13.34 -6.41
C ALA A 273 -13.30 13.49 -5.97
N ILE A 274 -14.14 12.50 -6.29
CA ILE A 274 -15.55 12.46 -5.90
C ILE A 274 -15.77 11.26 -4.97
N ALA A 275 -15.89 11.52 -3.66
CA ALA A 275 -16.30 10.50 -2.71
C ALA A 275 -17.82 10.30 -2.76
N THR A 276 -18.27 9.06 -2.57
CA THR A 276 -19.70 8.73 -2.44
C THR A 276 -19.92 8.11 -1.06
N ALA A 277 -20.87 8.61 -0.28
CA ALA A 277 -21.19 8.02 1.01
C ALA A 277 -22.67 8.19 1.37
N PHE A 278 -23.33 7.11 1.78
CA PHE A 278 -24.76 7.07 2.11
C PHE A 278 -25.64 7.70 1.01
N GLY A 279 -25.34 7.35 -0.25
CA GLY A 279 -26.03 7.84 -1.45
C GLY A 279 -25.77 9.30 -1.85
N LYS A 280 -24.90 10.02 -1.13
CA LYS A 280 -24.57 11.45 -1.38
C LYS A 280 -23.18 11.58 -1.96
N LYS A 281 -22.95 12.62 -2.78
CA LYS A 281 -21.65 12.88 -3.41
C LYS A 281 -20.93 14.07 -2.79
N TYR A 282 -19.64 13.91 -2.57
CA TYR A 282 -18.75 14.90 -1.96
C TYR A 282 -17.58 15.17 -2.91
N ALA A 283 -17.40 16.43 -3.29
CA ALA A 283 -16.20 16.87 -3.99
C ALA A 283 -15.08 17.04 -2.98
N VAL A 284 -13.93 16.40 -3.25
CA VAL A 284 -12.69 16.54 -2.51
C VAL A 284 -11.68 17.25 -3.42
N MET A 285 -11.19 18.41 -3.00
CA MET A 285 -10.33 19.27 -3.83
C MET A 285 -9.08 19.72 -3.08
N GLY A 286 -7.91 19.47 -3.66
CA GLY A 286 -6.62 19.91 -3.13
C GLY A 286 -6.32 21.38 -3.44
N ALA A 287 -5.67 22.06 -2.49
CA ALA A 287 -5.12 23.40 -2.59
C ALA A 287 -3.65 23.37 -2.10
N PRO A 288 -2.73 22.75 -2.85
CA PRO A 288 -1.40 22.36 -2.34
C PRO A 288 -0.45 23.52 -2.02
N ARG A 289 -0.81 24.75 -2.43
CA ARG A 289 -0.06 25.96 -2.06
C ARG A 289 -0.71 26.78 -0.94
N HIS A 290 -1.88 26.40 -0.43
CA HIS A 290 -2.59 27.13 0.62
C HIS A 290 -1.68 27.43 1.81
N LYS A 291 -1.49 28.72 2.10
CA LYS A 291 -0.58 29.23 3.15
C LYS A 291 0.83 28.61 3.12
N HIS A 292 1.32 28.26 1.92
CA HIS A 292 2.57 27.55 1.63
C HIS A 292 2.73 26.16 2.31
N LYS A 293 1.66 25.60 2.88
CA LYS A 293 1.64 24.29 3.56
C LYS A 293 0.80 23.25 2.81
N GLY A 294 -0.22 23.71 2.09
CA GLY A 294 -1.22 22.87 1.45
C GLY A 294 -2.44 22.63 2.35
N GLN A 295 -3.59 22.39 1.73
CA GLN A 295 -4.87 22.09 2.38
C GLN A 295 -5.71 21.21 1.43
N VAL A 296 -6.61 20.40 1.96
CA VAL A 296 -7.68 19.74 1.18
C VAL A 296 -9.04 20.25 1.67
N THR A 297 -9.97 20.40 0.74
CA THR A 297 -11.34 20.84 1.01
C THR A 297 -12.35 19.77 0.63
N VAL A 298 -13.43 19.64 1.40
CA VAL A 298 -14.51 18.68 1.17
C VAL A 298 -15.86 19.37 1.22
N SER A 299 -16.68 19.20 0.18
CA SER A 299 -18.01 19.82 0.07
C SER A 299 -19.04 18.87 -0.56
N ARG A 300 -20.25 18.76 0.03
CA ARG A 300 -21.35 18.00 -0.56
C ARG A 300 -21.90 18.72 -1.80
N ILE A 301 -22.06 17.99 -2.90
CA ILE A 301 -22.49 18.53 -4.21
C ILE A 301 -23.97 18.93 -4.21
N ASP A 302 -24.80 18.21 -3.44
CA ASP A 302 -26.27 18.36 -3.46
C ASP A 302 -26.80 19.63 -2.77
N ASN A 303 -25.92 20.51 -2.27
CA ASN A 303 -26.27 21.73 -1.54
C ASN A 303 -25.52 22.94 -2.10
N ILE A 304 -26.20 24.10 -2.11
CA ILE A 304 -25.54 25.42 -2.20
C ILE A 304 -24.39 25.48 -1.17
N PRO A 305 -23.16 25.90 -1.53
CA PRO A 305 -21.96 25.67 -0.74
C PRO A 305 -21.92 26.49 0.56
N ARG A 306 -22.54 25.94 1.62
CA ARG A 306 -22.53 26.49 2.99
C ARG A 306 -21.74 25.64 3.99
N ASN A 307 -21.65 24.33 3.75
CA ASN A 307 -20.94 23.38 4.61
C ASN A 307 -19.70 22.88 3.89
N LEU A 308 -18.61 23.65 3.99
CA LEU A 308 -17.32 23.40 3.37
C LEU A 308 -16.35 23.01 4.50
N LYS A 309 -15.85 21.77 4.48
CA LYS A 309 -14.91 21.24 5.47
C LYS A 309 -13.49 21.44 4.97
N GLU A 310 -12.67 22.08 5.78
CA GLU A 310 -11.23 22.21 5.56
C GLU A 310 -10.49 21.08 6.31
N LEU A 311 -9.52 20.47 5.62
CA LEU A 311 -8.62 19.43 6.09
C LEU A 311 -7.18 19.95 5.96
N ASP A 312 -6.59 20.33 7.08
CA ASP A 312 -5.20 20.75 7.15
C ASP A 312 -4.26 19.53 7.32
N PRO A 313 -2.97 19.63 6.90
CA PRO A 313 -1.99 18.56 7.09
C PRO A 313 -1.80 18.20 8.58
N PRO A 314 -1.81 16.91 8.98
CA PRO A 314 -1.69 16.51 10.39
C PRO A 314 -0.33 16.90 11.02
N LYS A 315 0.71 16.99 10.18
CA LYS A 315 2.05 17.48 10.52
C LYS A 315 2.42 18.60 9.53
N PRO A 316 2.05 19.87 9.77
CA PRO A 316 2.21 20.93 8.78
C PRO A 316 3.67 21.25 8.46
N GLN A 317 4.11 20.99 7.23
CA GLN A 317 5.44 21.34 6.72
C GLN A 317 5.32 22.29 5.52
N ILE A 318 6.03 23.43 5.56
CA ILE A 318 6.06 24.40 4.45
C ILE A 318 6.72 23.77 3.23
N GLY A 319 6.14 23.96 2.05
CA GLY A 319 6.65 23.40 0.79
C GLY A 319 6.35 21.91 0.58
N SER A 320 5.66 21.23 1.51
CA SER A 320 5.34 19.80 1.39
C SER A 320 4.25 19.46 0.36
N TYR A 321 3.56 20.48 -0.16
CA TYR A 321 2.56 20.38 -1.23
C TYR A 321 1.37 19.46 -0.87
N PHE A 322 0.93 19.51 0.40
CA PHE A 322 -0.17 18.68 0.90
C PHE A 322 -1.48 18.94 0.13
N GLY A 323 -2.07 17.89 -0.45
CA GLY A 323 -3.18 18.00 -1.39
C GLY A 323 -2.78 18.02 -2.86
N ALA A 324 -1.51 17.73 -3.20
CA ALA A 324 -1.05 17.64 -4.59
C ALA A 324 -1.85 16.63 -5.42
N GLU A 325 -2.18 15.50 -4.81
CA GLU A 325 -3.03 14.43 -5.32
C GLU A 325 -3.98 13.99 -4.20
N VAL A 326 -5.21 13.64 -4.57
CA VAL A 326 -6.22 13.08 -3.67
C VAL A 326 -6.85 11.84 -4.30
N CYS A 327 -6.97 10.75 -3.54
CA CYS A 327 -7.54 9.49 -4.02
C CYS A 327 -8.59 8.99 -3.02
N VAL A 328 -9.78 8.69 -3.52
CA VAL A 328 -10.85 8.03 -2.75
C VAL A 328 -10.71 6.52 -2.86
N VAL A 329 -11.02 5.81 -1.78
CA VAL A 329 -11.00 4.34 -1.74
C VAL A 329 -12.33 3.84 -1.17
N ASP A 330 -13.06 3.14 -2.03
CA ASP A 330 -14.08 2.15 -1.65
C ASP A 330 -13.31 0.87 -1.34
N LEU A 331 -13.19 0.49 -0.06
CA LEU A 331 -12.36 -0.64 0.34
C LEU A 331 -13.06 -1.98 0.11
N ASN A 332 -14.38 -2.04 0.32
CA ASN A 332 -15.16 -3.28 0.38
C ASN A 332 -16.03 -3.53 -0.87
N ARG A 333 -16.01 -2.59 -1.83
CA ARG A 333 -16.78 -2.58 -3.09
C ARG A 333 -18.29 -2.43 -2.91
N ASP A 334 -18.73 -1.72 -1.87
CA ASP A 334 -20.16 -1.45 -1.62
C ASP A 334 -20.69 -0.14 -2.24
N PHE A 335 -19.84 0.60 -2.96
CA PHE A 335 -20.06 1.94 -3.54
C PHE A 335 -20.11 3.09 -2.52
N THR A 336 -19.75 2.82 -1.26
CA THR A 336 -19.36 3.84 -0.27
C THR A 336 -17.86 4.19 -0.44
N THR A 337 -17.37 5.19 0.28
CA THR A 337 -15.97 5.60 0.29
C THR A 337 -15.53 5.64 1.75
N GLU A 338 -14.79 4.63 2.19
CA GLU A 338 -14.34 4.50 3.58
C GLU A 338 -13.13 5.40 3.82
N LEU A 339 -12.22 5.49 2.84
CA LEU A 339 -10.95 6.21 2.98
C LEU A 339 -10.76 7.31 1.94
N LEU A 340 -10.06 8.35 2.37
CA LEU A 340 -9.48 9.39 1.54
C LEU A 340 -7.97 9.43 1.78
N LEU A 341 -7.20 9.26 0.71
CA LEU A 341 -5.75 9.43 0.68
C LEU A 341 -5.41 10.85 0.23
N VAL A 342 -4.49 11.50 0.94
CA VAL A 342 -3.98 12.84 0.60
C VAL A 342 -2.46 12.80 0.55
N SER A 343 -1.87 13.13 -0.60
CA SER A 343 -0.41 13.18 -0.76
C SER A 343 0.18 14.51 -0.26
N ALA A 344 1.40 14.45 0.25
CA ALA A 344 2.34 15.56 0.37
C ALA A 344 3.68 15.13 -0.29
N PRO A 345 3.79 15.18 -1.63
CA PRO A 345 4.87 14.52 -2.37
C PRO A 345 6.24 15.18 -2.15
N THR A 346 6.31 16.44 -1.72
CA THR A 346 7.57 17.13 -1.36
C THR A 346 7.74 17.26 0.15
N TYR A 347 7.05 16.43 0.95
CA TYR A 347 7.28 16.32 2.39
C TYR A 347 8.67 15.70 2.65
N ILE A 348 9.58 16.47 3.24
CA ILE A 348 10.96 16.04 3.51
C ILE A 348 11.05 15.44 4.91
N GLU A 349 11.61 14.24 4.99
CA GLU A 349 12.13 13.63 6.22
C GLU A 349 13.66 13.43 6.07
N PRO A 350 14.42 13.11 7.14
CA PRO A 350 15.87 12.99 7.03
C PRO A 350 16.33 11.99 5.97
N ASP A 351 15.63 10.86 5.86
CA ASP A 351 15.97 9.71 5.02
C ASP A 351 15.13 9.56 3.73
N ARG A 352 14.05 10.34 3.53
CA ARG A 352 13.13 10.19 2.39
C ARG A 352 12.40 11.48 1.98
N GLU A 353 11.83 11.50 0.78
CA GLU A 353 10.95 12.59 0.28
C GLU A 353 9.61 12.03 -0.22
N GLY A 354 8.52 12.59 0.31
CA GLY A 354 7.14 12.27 -0.02
C GLY A 354 6.44 11.41 1.03
N LYS A 355 5.17 11.73 1.29
CA LYS A 355 4.31 11.07 2.29
C LYS A 355 2.85 11.10 1.84
N VAL A 356 2.07 10.09 2.25
CA VAL A 356 0.62 10.05 2.01
C VAL A 356 -0.10 9.84 3.35
N PHE A 357 -1.11 10.66 3.62
CA PHE A 357 -1.91 10.63 4.84
C PHE A 357 -3.25 9.96 4.58
N VAL A 358 -3.69 9.07 5.47
CA VAL A 358 -4.95 8.33 5.34
C VAL A 358 -6.02 8.93 6.25
N TYR A 359 -7.17 9.25 5.69
CA TYR A 359 -8.34 9.76 6.39
C TYR A 359 -9.50 8.76 6.27
N THR A 360 -10.30 8.60 7.33
CA THR A 360 -11.50 7.75 7.38
C THR A 360 -12.77 8.59 7.28
N PHE A 361 -13.80 8.07 6.62
CA PHE A 361 -15.09 8.78 6.49
C PHE A 361 -15.84 8.86 7.82
N ASN A 362 -16.40 10.04 8.11
CA ASN A 362 -17.21 10.30 9.29
C ASN A 362 -18.44 11.14 8.91
N GLN A 363 -19.64 10.70 9.30
CA GLN A 363 -20.90 11.39 8.99
C GLN A 363 -20.98 12.85 9.51
N ARG A 364 -20.20 13.21 10.54
CA ARG A 364 -20.19 14.58 11.12
C ARG A 364 -19.14 15.49 10.48
N SER A 365 -17.94 14.96 10.23
CA SER A 365 -16.73 15.68 9.83
C SER A 365 -16.37 15.50 8.34
N TYR A 366 -17.13 14.67 7.63
CA TYR A 366 -16.85 14.08 6.32
C TYR A 366 -15.63 13.16 6.31
N PHE A 367 -14.45 13.66 6.68
CA PHE A 367 -13.24 12.85 6.79
C PHE A 367 -12.39 13.31 7.99
N ASP A 368 -11.94 12.38 8.81
CA ASP A 368 -11.02 12.60 9.93
C ASP A 368 -9.71 11.85 9.70
N PHE A 369 -8.59 12.37 10.22
CA PHE A 369 -7.29 11.72 10.05
C PHE A 369 -7.22 10.43 10.89
N SER A 370 -6.92 9.30 10.25
CA SER A 370 -6.93 7.97 10.88
C SER A 370 -5.74 7.70 11.82
N GLY A 371 -4.72 8.56 11.81
CA GLY A 371 -3.43 8.31 12.44
C GLY A 371 -2.41 7.60 11.53
N MET A 372 -2.84 7.08 10.37
CA MET A 372 -1.98 6.32 9.46
C MET A 372 -1.29 7.20 8.41
N GLU A 373 0.02 6.98 8.26
CA GLU A 373 0.89 7.60 7.26
C GLU A 373 1.55 6.50 6.43
N LEU A 374 1.42 6.58 5.10
CA LEU A 374 2.11 5.70 4.15
C LEU A 374 3.38 6.41 3.65
N VAL A 375 4.47 5.65 3.53
CA VAL A 375 5.81 6.15 3.17
C VAL A 375 6.56 5.18 2.26
N GLY A 376 7.42 5.74 1.40
CA GLY A 376 8.34 4.97 0.57
C GLY A 376 9.55 4.40 1.33
N ILE A 377 10.44 3.75 0.58
CA ILE A 377 11.68 3.15 1.08
C ILE A 377 12.65 4.21 1.65
N THR A 378 13.51 3.79 2.58
CA THR A 378 14.55 4.64 3.16
C THR A 378 15.67 4.95 2.15
N GLY A 379 16.30 6.10 2.29
CA GLY A 379 17.42 6.54 1.46
C GLY A 379 17.02 7.07 0.07
N GLN A 380 15.74 7.17 -0.25
CA GLN A 380 15.23 7.62 -1.56
C GLN A 380 14.46 8.93 -1.43
N ARG A 381 14.87 9.95 -2.21
CA ARG A 381 14.14 11.22 -2.35
C ARG A 381 13.30 11.19 -3.62
N GLY A 382 12.26 10.37 -3.56
CA GLY A 382 11.50 9.90 -4.71
C GLY A 382 10.25 10.70 -5.08
N ARG A 383 9.85 11.66 -4.22
CA ARG A 383 8.51 12.25 -4.20
C ARG A 383 7.40 11.22 -4.15
N PHE A 384 7.49 10.34 -3.16
CA PHE A 384 6.47 9.35 -2.87
C PHE A 384 5.10 10.03 -2.65
N GLY A 385 4.09 9.59 -3.40
CA GLY A 385 2.77 10.24 -3.43
C GLY A 385 2.59 11.23 -4.59
N SER A 386 3.47 11.25 -5.60
CA SER A 386 3.28 12.12 -6.78
C SER A 386 2.07 11.76 -7.64
N SER A 387 1.60 10.51 -7.54
CA SER A 387 0.34 10.03 -8.12
C SER A 387 -0.21 8.91 -7.23
N LEU A 388 -1.53 8.80 -7.15
CA LEU A 388 -2.25 7.81 -6.32
C LEU A 388 -3.28 7.07 -7.18
N ALA A 389 -3.51 5.78 -6.90
CA ALA A 389 -4.64 5.06 -7.49
C ALA A 389 -5.18 3.94 -6.58
N SER A 390 -6.46 3.59 -6.77
CA SER A 390 -7.11 2.43 -6.14
C SER A 390 -7.85 1.58 -7.20
N PRO A 391 -7.13 0.92 -8.13
CA PRO A 391 -7.71 0.42 -9.39
C PRO A 391 -8.39 -0.95 -9.29
N ALA A 392 -8.01 -1.78 -8.31
CA ALA A 392 -8.53 -3.12 -8.08
C ALA A 392 -8.04 -3.69 -6.73
N ASP A 393 -8.67 -4.77 -6.31
CA ASP A 393 -8.08 -5.87 -5.54
C ASP A 393 -7.07 -6.62 -6.42
N LEU A 394 -5.81 -6.67 -6.01
CA LEU A 394 -4.71 -7.25 -6.80
C LEU A 394 -4.22 -8.58 -6.23
N ASN A 395 -4.59 -8.92 -5.00
CA ASN A 395 -4.18 -10.15 -4.31
C ASN A 395 -5.28 -11.24 -4.27
N GLY A 396 -6.54 -10.87 -4.49
CA GLY A 396 -7.72 -11.74 -4.46
C GLY A 396 -8.38 -11.90 -3.08
N ASP A 397 -8.10 -11.03 -2.10
CA ASP A 397 -8.63 -11.14 -0.73
C ASP A 397 -10.03 -10.52 -0.54
N GLY A 398 -10.51 -9.77 -1.54
CA GLY A 398 -11.81 -9.11 -1.56
C GLY A 398 -11.75 -7.59 -1.39
N TYR A 399 -10.67 -7.04 -0.86
CA TYR A 399 -10.50 -5.61 -0.61
C TYR A 399 -9.74 -4.89 -1.73
N MET A 400 -10.01 -3.60 -1.93
CA MET A 400 -9.32 -2.80 -2.95
C MET A 400 -7.92 -2.37 -2.48
N ASP A 401 -6.92 -2.56 -3.35
CA ASP A 401 -5.52 -2.23 -3.10
C ASP A 401 -5.14 -0.84 -3.63
N VAL A 402 -4.12 -0.24 -3.01
CA VAL A 402 -3.67 1.13 -3.28
C VAL A 402 -2.29 1.15 -3.92
N LEU A 403 -2.15 1.91 -5.00
CA LEU A 403 -0.89 2.19 -5.67
C LEU A 403 -0.41 3.61 -5.40
N ILE A 404 0.89 3.76 -5.16
CA ILE A 404 1.52 5.05 -4.90
C ILE A 404 2.78 5.22 -5.77
N GLY A 405 2.82 6.31 -6.54
CA GLY A 405 3.93 6.66 -7.42
C GLY A 405 5.03 7.45 -6.71
N ALA A 406 6.28 7.13 -7.03
CA ALA A 406 7.49 7.82 -6.56
C ALA A 406 8.46 8.04 -7.75
N PRO A 407 8.14 8.95 -8.67
CA PRO A 407 8.80 9.05 -9.98
C PRO A 407 10.25 9.55 -9.94
N LEU A 408 10.72 10.12 -8.82
CA LEU A 408 12.10 10.60 -8.71
C LEU A 408 13.08 9.58 -8.09
N GLU A 409 12.60 8.40 -7.67
CA GLU A 409 13.47 7.34 -7.12
C GLU A 409 14.50 6.84 -8.15
N GLU A 410 15.59 6.26 -7.63
CA GLU A 410 16.68 5.68 -8.45
C GLU A 410 17.21 6.70 -9.48
N ASP A 411 17.56 7.88 -8.97
CA ASP A 411 18.06 9.04 -9.71
C ASP A 411 17.13 9.52 -10.84
N GLY A 412 15.81 9.45 -10.63
CA GLY A 412 14.78 9.85 -11.59
C GLY A 412 14.39 8.76 -12.59
N GLN A 413 14.68 7.49 -12.31
CA GLN A 413 14.09 6.36 -13.05
C GLN A 413 12.63 6.14 -12.62
N GLY A 414 12.36 6.26 -11.33
CA GLY A 414 11.04 6.21 -10.71
C GLY A 414 10.58 4.81 -10.28
N SER A 415 9.66 4.77 -9.33
CA SER A 415 9.07 3.55 -8.76
C SER A 415 7.56 3.67 -8.57
N ILE A 416 6.90 2.52 -8.43
CA ILE A 416 5.57 2.41 -7.83
C ILE A 416 5.59 1.46 -6.63
N TYR A 417 4.67 1.67 -5.71
CA TYR A 417 4.44 0.85 -4.53
C TYR A 417 3.00 0.35 -4.52
N ILE A 418 2.80 -0.87 -4.02
CA ILE A 418 1.49 -1.49 -3.80
C ILE A 418 1.31 -1.68 -2.29
N PHE A 419 0.25 -1.10 -1.73
CA PHE A 419 -0.17 -1.25 -0.34
C PHE A 419 -1.51 -1.99 -0.34
N ASN A 420 -1.58 -3.13 0.33
CA ASN A 420 -2.80 -3.93 0.29
C ASN A 420 -3.93 -3.32 1.12
N GLY A 421 -5.15 -3.52 0.64
CA GLY A 421 -6.38 -3.26 1.39
C GLY A 421 -6.56 -4.21 2.58
N GLY A 422 -7.74 -4.15 3.17
CA GLY A 422 -8.11 -4.98 4.31
C GLY A 422 -9.37 -4.45 4.99
N ALA A 423 -9.82 -5.15 6.04
CA ALA A 423 -11.02 -4.79 6.79
C ALA A 423 -10.89 -3.38 7.42
N TYR A 424 -11.54 -2.40 6.78
CA TYR A 424 -11.63 -0.99 7.17
C TYR A 424 -10.32 -0.19 7.20
N GLN A 425 -9.20 -0.74 6.74
CA GLN A 425 -7.90 -0.06 6.72
C GLN A 425 -6.97 -0.60 5.61
N ILE A 426 -5.94 0.18 5.27
CA ILE A 426 -4.84 -0.22 4.39
C ILE A 426 -3.69 -0.77 5.24
N ASN A 427 -2.92 -1.73 4.75
CA ASN A 427 -1.68 -2.16 5.39
C ASN A 427 -0.63 -1.02 5.32
N PRO A 428 -0.10 -0.50 6.44
CA PRO A 428 0.87 0.60 6.42
C PRO A 428 2.23 0.22 5.80
N THR A 429 2.49 -1.08 5.57
CA THR A 429 3.67 -1.57 4.85
C THR A 429 3.27 -1.99 3.44
N TYR A 430 4.02 -1.54 2.43
CA TYR A 430 3.81 -1.99 1.05
C TYR A 430 4.15 -3.49 0.91
N SER A 431 3.34 -4.22 0.15
CA SER A 431 3.61 -5.62 -0.17
C SER A 431 4.58 -5.77 -1.35
N GLN A 432 4.59 -4.80 -2.26
CA GLN A 432 5.49 -4.78 -3.41
C GLN A 432 5.96 -3.35 -3.74
N ARG A 433 7.24 -3.23 -4.11
CA ARG A 433 7.81 -2.07 -4.81
C ARG A 433 8.27 -2.54 -6.19
N ILE A 434 7.91 -1.80 -7.24
CA ILE A 434 8.35 -2.05 -8.61
C ILE A 434 9.12 -0.81 -9.08
N ALA A 435 10.41 -0.97 -9.33
CA ALA A 435 11.27 0.08 -9.86
C ALA A 435 11.20 0.10 -11.39
N GLY A 436 11.23 1.28 -12.02
CA GLY A 436 11.28 1.39 -13.47
C GLY A 436 12.48 0.66 -14.08
N SER A 437 13.61 0.71 -13.38
CA SER A 437 14.85 -0.01 -13.70
C SER A 437 14.65 -1.53 -13.86
N SER A 438 13.73 -2.15 -13.10
CA SER A 438 13.45 -3.59 -13.17
C SER A 438 12.42 -3.96 -14.25
N VAL A 439 11.62 -3.01 -14.73
CA VAL A 439 10.63 -3.24 -15.80
C VAL A 439 11.25 -3.01 -17.18
N ARG A 440 11.98 -1.90 -17.38
CA ARG A 440 12.72 -1.63 -18.62
C ARG A 440 13.86 -0.65 -18.39
N THR A 441 15.05 -1.02 -18.86
CA THR A 441 16.24 -0.15 -18.82
C THR A 441 15.99 1.18 -19.54
N GLY A 442 16.48 2.28 -18.95
CA GLY A 442 16.36 3.63 -19.51
C GLY A 442 15.00 4.31 -19.33
N LEU A 443 14.07 3.73 -18.54
CA LEU A 443 12.89 4.48 -18.10
C LEU A 443 13.25 5.69 -17.25
N ARG A 444 12.40 6.72 -17.33
CA ARG A 444 12.47 7.95 -16.55
C ARG A 444 11.08 8.30 -16.03
N PHE A 445 11.00 8.79 -14.80
CA PHE A 445 9.75 9.16 -14.13
C PHE A 445 8.67 8.06 -14.17
N PHE A 446 9.06 6.79 -14.04
CA PHE A 446 8.11 5.68 -13.93
C PHE A 446 7.29 5.83 -12.64
N GLY A 447 5.96 5.76 -12.75
CA GLY A 447 5.06 6.10 -11.64
C GLY A 447 4.80 7.60 -11.50
N ILE A 448 4.90 8.38 -12.60
CA ILE A 448 4.46 9.79 -12.64
C ILE A 448 2.92 9.92 -12.77
N SER A 449 2.26 8.89 -13.27
CA SER A 449 0.80 8.77 -13.27
C SER A 449 0.37 7.31 -13.14
N LEU A 450 -0.81 7.10 -12.57
CA LEU A 450 -1.42 5.80 -12.33
C LEU A 450 -2.87 5.83 -12.79
N SER A 451 -3.37 4.74 -13.38
CA SER A 451 -4.79 4.62 -13.72
C SER A 451 -5.63 4.33 -12.48
N GLN A 452 -6.70 5.11 -12.28
CA GLN A 452 -7.72 4.85 -11.24
C GLN A 452 -8.65 3.67 -11.58
N SER A 453 -8.58 3.14 -12.80
CA SER A 453 -9.33 1.96 -13.24
C SER A 453 -8.37 0.88 -13.71
N SER A 454 -8.52 -0.34 -13.19
CA SER A 454 -8.01 -1.54 -13.85
C SER A 454 -8.95 -1.96 -15.00
N LEU A 455 -8.40 -2.69 -15.96
CA LEU A 455 -9.15 -3.42 -16.98
C LEU A 455 -8.36 -4.68 -17.31
N ASP A 456 -9.02 -5.84 -17.41
CA ASP A 456 -8.40 -7.03 -18.01
C ASP A 456 -8.22 -6.81 -19.52
N GLN A 457 -6.99 -6.52 -19.96
CA GLN A 457 -6.58 -6.45 -21.36
C GLN A 457 -5.86 -7.73 -21.79
N SER A 458 -5.18 -8.40 -20.86
CA SER A 458 -4.45 -9.66 -21.06
C SER A 458 -5.39 -10.83 -21.42
N ARG A 459 -6.62 -10.78 -20.91
CA ARG A 459 -7.70 -11.79 -20.93
C ARG A 459 -7.46 -13.02 -20.05
N ASP A 460 -6.70 -12.87 -18.97
CA ASP A 460 -6.46 -13.91 -17.96
C ASP A 460 -7.41 -13.82 -16.73
N SER A 461 -8.38 -12.90 -16.76
CA SER A 461 -9.33 -12.59 -15.67
C SER A 461 -8.71 -11.94 -14.42
N LEU A 462 -7.46 -11.47 -14.50
CA LEU A 462 -6.86 -10.59 -13.49
C LEU A 462 -6.94 -9.11 -13.91
N PRO A 463 -6.86 -8.16 -12.97
CA PRO A 463 -6.75 -6.74 -13.29
C PRO A 463 -5.35 -6.41 -13.85
N ASP A 464 -5.29 -5.75 -15.01
CA ASP A 464 -4.07 -5.06 -15.45
C ASP A 464 -4.00 -3.63 -14.91
N ILE A 465 -2.77 -3.18 -14.63
CA ILE A 465 -2.43 -1.85 -14.09
C ILE A 465 -1.72 -1.04 -15.17
N ALA A 466 -2.25 0.15 -15.51
CA ALA A 466 -1.58 1.10 -16.39
C ALA A 466 -0.77 2.15 -15.60
N VAL A 467 0.51 2.32 -15.96
CA VAL A 467 1.50 3.16 -15.29
C VAL A 467 2.18 4.10 -16.28
N GLY A 468 2.21 5.39 -15.97
CA GLY A 468 2.91 6.40 -16.78
C GLY A 468 4.42 6.46 -16.52
N ALA A 469 5.16 6.77 -17.57
CA ALA A 469 6.57 7.13 -17.54
C ALA A 469 6.87 8.21 -18.61
N MET A 470 8.05 8.83 -18.55
CA MET A 470 8.45 9.82 -19.56
C MET A 470 8.52 9.16 -20.96
N GLY A 471 7.63 9.58 -21.86
CA GLY A 471 7.56 9.07 -23.23
C GLY A 471 7.03 7.63 -23.37
N ALA A 472 6.43 7.05 -22.32
CA ALA A 472 5.87 5.70 -22.38
C ALA A 472 4.71 5.49 -21.40
N VAL A 473 3.76 4.64 -21.78
CA VAL A 473 2.79 4.03 -20.85
C VAL A 473 3.11 2.53 -20.79
N LEU A 474 3.10 1.98 -19.59
CA LEU A 474 3.40 0.58 -19.31
C LEU A 474 2.14 -0.08 -18.76
N LEU A 475 1.83 -1.27 -19.27
CA LEU A 475 0.77 -2.12 -18.75
C LEU A 475 1.42 -3.28 -17.99
N LEU A 476 1.08 -3.41 -16.71
CA LEU A 476 1.56 -4.48 -15.83
C LEU A 476 0.38 -5.41 -15.52
N ARG A 477 0.49 -6.69 -15.89
CA ARG A 477 -0.48 -7.69 -15.46
C ARG A 477 -0.22 -8.16 -14.04
N CYS A 478 -1.27 -8.43 -13.29
CA CYS A 478 -1.18 -9.26 -12.10
C CYS A 478 -0.83 -10.72 -12.48
N VAL A 479 -0.32 -11.50 -11.52
CA VAL A 479 0.03 -12.91 -11.71
C VAL A 479 -0.25 -13.67 -10.42
N PHE A 480 -0.95 -14.81 -10.50
CA PHE A 480 -1.21 -15.68 -9.35
C PHE A 480 0.09 -16.22 -8.74
N ASN A 481 0.42 -15.78 -7.53
CA ASN A 481 1.43 -16.41 -6.68
C ASN A 481 0.79 -17.56 -5.89
N VAL A 482 0.96 -18.80 -6.35
CA VAL A 482 0.43 -19.99 -5.67
C VAL A 482 1.27 -20.32 -4.44
N PHE A 483 0.85 -19.80 -3.28
CA PHE A 483 1.45 -20.11 -1.99
C PHE A 483 1.01 -21.51 -1.49
N PHE A 484 1.94 -22.46 -1.48
CA PHE A 484 1.70 -23.79 -0.91
C PHE A 484 1.93 -23.80 0.60
N TYR A 485 0.90 -23.47 1.38
CA TYR A 485 0.90 -23.61 2.85
C TYR A 485 0.80 -25.09 3.26
N LEU A 486 1.94 -25.75 3.43
CA LEU A 486 1.99 -27.13 3.93
C LEU A 486 1.90 -27.17 5.46
N ASN A 487 0.70 -26.91 6.00
CA ASN A 487 0.42 -27.01 7.43
C ASN A 487 0.47 -28.48 7.90
N ILE A 488 1.66 -28.95 8.29
CA ILE A 488 1.83 -30.26 8.95
C ILE A 488 1.34 -30.11 10.40
N PHE A 489 0.03 -30.28 10.59
CA PHE A 489 -0.58 -30.36 11.91
C PHE A 489 -0.21 -31.70 12.54
N ILE A 490 0.90 -31.74 13.30
CA ILE A 490 1.18 -32.86 14.21
C ILE A 490 0.14 -32.76 15.32
N PRO A 491 -0.81 -33.71 15.44
CA PRO A 491 -1.82 -33.65 16.49
C PRO A 491 -1.15 -33.75 17.87
N GLN A 492 -1.87 -33.27 18.89
CA GLN A 492 -1.47 -33.46 20.28
C GLN A 492 -1.26 -34.96 20.54
N LEU A 493 -0.06 -35.33 21.01
CA LEU A 493 0.37 -36.72 21.15
C LEU A 493 -0.35 -37.41 22.31
N ASP A 494 -1.57 -37.89 22.06
CA ASP A 494 -2.20 -38.94 22.87
C ASP A 494 -1.51 -40.27 22.54
N PHE A 495 -0.92 -40.90 23.56
CA PHE A 495 -0.02 -42.04 23.39
C PHE A 495 -0.77 -43.37 23.37
N GLU A 496 -0.97 -43.95 22.18
CA GLU A 496 -1.33 -45.36 22.05
C GLU A 496 -0.13 -46.14 21.45
N ILE A 497 0.55 -46.93 22.29
CA ILE A 497 1.74 -47.70 21.90
C ILE A 497 1.30 -49.04 21.33
N ASN A 498 1.23 -49.13 20.00
CA ASN A 498 0.94 -50.38 19.29
C ASN A 498 2.19 -50.90 18.58
N CYS A 499 2.80 -51.97 19.12
CA CYS A 499 4.05 -52.53 18.60
C CYS A 499 3.80 -53.56 17.49
N GLY A 500 3.48 -53.10 16.28
CA GLY A 500 3.27 -53.97 15.12
C GLY A 500 3.51 -53.28 13.78
N SER A 501 4.47 -53.83 13.01
CA SER A 501 4.66 -53.74 11.55
C SER A 501 4.27 -52.46 10.80
N ASP A 502 5.28 -51.71 10.37
CA ASP A 502 5.36 -50.96 9.10
C ASP A 502 4.10 -50.22 8.58
N ASP A 503 3.94 -48.96 9.00
CA ASP A 503 3.86 -47.86 8.02
C ASP A 503 4.31 -46.51 8.62
N ILE A 504 4.77 -45.56 7.78
CA ILE A 504 5.42 -44.33 8.26
C ILE A 504 4.40 -43.20 8.50
N SER A 505 3.82 -43.17 9.70
CA SER A 505 2.91 -42.11 10.16
C SER A 505 3.26 -41.47 11.52
N ASN A 506 4.11 -42.11 12.33
CA ASN A 506 4.38 -41.73 13.72
C ASN A 506 5.77 -41.10 13.92
N ILE A 507 5.87 -40.09 14.80
CA ILE A 507 7.12 -39.41 15.17
C ILE A 507 7.53 -39.82 16.59
N TYR A 508 8.58 -40.63 16.70
CA TYR A 508 9.09 -41.15 17.99
C TYR A 508 10.10 -40.19 18.60
N VAL A 509 9.58 -39.17 19.31
CA VAL A 509 10.37 -38.15 20.01
C VAL A 509 11.32 -38.81 21.03
N GLY A 510 12.55 -38.30 21.15
CA GLY A 510 13.61 -38.87 21.99
C GLY A 510 14.40 -40.04 21.37
N ILE A 511 13.80 -40.79 20.43
CA ILE A 511 14.51 -41.83 19.67
C ILE A 511 14.99 -41.28 18.32
N MET A 512 14.15 -40.50 17.63
CA MET A 512 14.48 -39.90 16.33
C MET A 512 15.37 -38.65 16.51
N GLN A 513 16.62 -38.72 16.04
CA GLN A 513 17.55 -37.58 16.05
C GLN A 513 17.33 -36.59 14.89
N GLU A 514 16.81 -37.07 13.74
CA GLU A 514 16.47 -36.25 12.57
C GLU A 514 15.06 -36.54 12.07
N ILE A 515 14.34 -35.48 11.66
CA ILE A 515 13.10 -35.57 10.86
C ILE A 515 13.41 -35.14 9.43
N ASN A 516 12.87 -35.90 8.47
CA ASN A 516 13.10 -35.72 7.03
C ASN A 516 11.77 -35.45 6.31
N VAL A 517 11.59 -34.24 5.76
CA VAL A 517 10.37 -33.91 4.98
C VAL A 517 10.74 -33.74 3.51
N THR A 518 10.08 -34.47 2.62
CA THR A 518 10.21 -34.26 1.17
C THR A 518 9.20 -33.21 0.72
N VAL A 519 9.69 -32.04 0.32
CA VAL A 519 8.88 -30.99 -0.32
C VAL A 519 8.93 -31.19 -1.82
N PHE A 520 7.77 -31.16 -2.46
CA PHE A 520 7.60 -31.20 -3.93
C PHE A 520 6.75 -30.01 -4.36
N VAL A 521 7.26 -29.23 -5.31
CA VAL A 521 6.60 -28.06 -5.89
C VAL A 521 6.61 -28.19 -7.40
N GLU A 522 5.44 -28.07 -8.02
CA GLU A 522 5.25 -28.15 -9.47
C GLU A 522 4.62 -26.85 -9.97
N ASN A 523 5.35 -26.12 -10.81
CA ASN A 523 4.77 -24.99 -11.51
C ASN A 523 4.08 -25.49 -12.78
N ARG A 524 2.74 -25.53 -12.79
CA ARG A 524 1.90 -25.94 -13.94
C ARG A 524 1.49 -24.76 -14.85
N GLY A 525 1.87 -23.54 -14.50
CA GLY A 525 1.54 -22.33 -15.25
C GLY A 525 2.74 -21.75 -16.00
N GLU A 526 2.73 -20.43 -16.17
CA GLU A 526 3.86 -19.65 -16.69
C GLU A 526 5.00 -19.51 -15.67
N ASN A 527 6.08 -18.81 -16.02
CA ASN A 527 7.23 -18.57 -15.14
C ASN A 527 6.82 -17.80 -13.86
N SER A 528 7.07 -18.38 -12.68
CA SER A 528 6.92 -17.71 -11.39
C SER A 528 8.23 -17.05 -10.97
N TYR A 529 8.15 -15.88 -10.34
CA TYR A 529 9.30 -15.06 -9.95
C TYR A 529 9.44 -15.01 -8.42
N ASN A 530 10.67 -15.06 -7.92
CA ASN A 530 10.99 -15.07 -6.48
C ASN A 530 10.25 -16.13 -5.63
N THR A 531 9.75 -17.20 -6.27
CA THR A 531 8.95 -18.26 -5.64
C THR A 531 9.59 -18.73 -4.33
N LEU A 532 8.81 -18.80 -3.26
CA LEU A 532 9.24 -19.30 -1.97
C LEU A 532 8.17 -20.19 -1.34
N PHE A 533 8.58 -21.05 -0.42
CA PHE A 533 7.70 -21.73 0.52
C PHE A 533 8.23 -21.54 1.93
N THR A 534 7.34 -21.52 2.90
CA THR A 534 7.69 -21.35 4.31
C THR A 534 7.11 -22.50 5.12
N LEU A 535 7.89 -23.02 6.05
CA LEU A 535 7.52 -24.12 6.94
C LEU A 535 7.67 -23.67 8.39
N SER A 536 6.54 -23.57 9.09
CA SER A 536 6.49 -23.37 10.52
C SER A 536 6.52 -24.73 11.24
N TYR A 537 7.28 -24.83 12.34
CA TYR A 537 7.44 -26.07 13.13
C TYR A 537 7.47 -25.76 14.62
N PRO A 538 6.99 -26.65 15.49
CA PRO A 538 6.92 -26.38 16.92
C PRO A 538 8.32 -26.25 17.56
N PHE A 539 8.41 -25.43 18.62
CA PHE A 539 9.52 -25.42 19.56
C PHE A 539 10.00 -26.85 19.88
N GLY A 540 11.30 -27.12 19.67
CA GLY A 540 11.93 -28.43 19.85
C GLY A 540 12.49 -29.06 18.58
N LEU A 541 12.07 -28.60 17.40
CA LEU A 541 12.74 -28.89 16.13
C LEU A 541 13.66 -27.72 15.74
N SER A 542 14.86 -28.04 15.28
CA SER A 542 15.85 -27.07 14.78
C SER A 542 16.22 -27.39 13.34
N TYR A 543 16.20 -26.40 12.45
CA TYR A 543 16.50 -26.62 11.03
C TYR A 543 17.98 -26.96 10.82
N ARG A 544 18.26 -28.12 10.19
CA ARG A 544 19.63 -28.59 9.98
C ARG A 544 20.17 -28.27 8.58
N ARG A 545 19.43 -28.61 7.53
CA ARG A 545 19.80 -28.37 6.11
C ARG A 545 18.71 -28.78 5.12
N ILE A 546 18.81 -28.26 3.90
CA ILE A 546 18.11 -28.73 2.71
C ILE A 546 19.04 -29.57 1.82
N ILE A 547 18.47 -30.58 1.16
CA ILE A 547 19.11 -31.40 0.13
C ILE A 547 18.22 -31.34 -1.11
N SER A 548 18.52 -30.44 -2.03
CA SER A 548 17.82 -30.37 -3.32
C SER A 548 18.05 -31.64 -4.13
N LYS A 549 16.98 -32.24 -4.64
CA LYS A 549 16.98 -33.40 -5.54
C LYS A 549 16.67 -33.02 -6.98
N GLN A 550 15.87 -31.97 -7.18
CA GLN A 550 15.53 -31.39 -8.48
C GLN A 550 15.25 -29.90 -8.30
N GLY A 551 15.85 -29.04 -9.13
CA GLY A 551 15.81 -27.58 -8.97
C GLY A 551 16.75 -27.04 -7.88
N ARG A 552 16.99 -25.72 -7.89
CA ARG A 552 17.78 -25.01 -6.86
C ARG A 552 16.85 -24.53 -5.76
N VAL A 553 17.19 -24.73 -4.49
CA VAL A 553 16.45 -24.18 -3.34
C VAL A 553 17.41 -23.68 -2.27
N GLU A 554 17.15 -22.49 -1.73
CA GLU A 554 17.98 -21.81 -0.72
C GLU A 554 17.10 -21.39 0.45
N CYS A 555 17.46 -21.75 1.68
CA CYS A 555 16.63 -21.53 2.86
C CYS A 555 17.30 -20.65 3.90
N VAL A 556 16.48 -19.84 4.58
CA VAL A 556 16.80 -19.10 5.80
C VAL A 556 15.89 -19.63 6.90
N SER A 557 16.43 -19.84 8.10
CA SER A 557 15.70 -20.37 9.26
C SER A 557 15.80 -19.41 10.44
N LEU A 558 14.72 -19.32 11.21
CA LEU A 558 14.63 -18.74 12.53
C LEU A 558 14.00 -19.79 13.47
N ASP A 559 14.82 -20.55 14.16
CA ASP A 559 14.35 -21.57 15.12
C ASP A 559 13.70 -20.90 16.36
N SER A 560 12.73 -21.59 16.98
CA SER A 560 12.03 -21.08 18.16
C SER A 560 12.81 -21.34 19.45
N GLU A 561 13.04 -20.27 20.23
CA GLU A 561 13.67 -20.33 21.55
C GLU A 561 12.68 -20.47 22.72
N GLN A 562 11.36 -20.31 22.49
CA GLN A 562 10.35 -20.28 23.56
C GLN A 562 9.22 -21.30 23.37
N LYS A 563 8.99 -22.11 24.42
CA LYS A 563 7.97 -23.15 24.46
C LYS A 563 6.56 -22.57 24.31
N GLY A 564 5.94 -22.81 23.16
CA GLY A 564 4.64 -22.26 22.75
C GLY A 564 4.70 -21.36 21.51
N SER A 565 5.91 -21.01 21.03
CA SER A 565 6.13 -20.36 19.74
C SER A 565 6.59 -21.37 18.68
N PHE A 566 6.38 -21.05 17.40
CA PHE A 566 6.83 -21.85 16.26
C PHE A 566 8.14 -21.28 15.71
N GLY A 567 9.08 -22.16 15.35
CA GLY A 567 10.22 -21.81 14.50
C GLY A 567 9.78 -21.79 13.04
N GLU A 568 10.49 -21.06 12.20
CA GLU A 568 10.11 -20.84 10.81
C GLU A 568 11.30 -20.95 9.86
N THR A 569 11.14 -21.73 8.78
CA THR A 569 12.13 -21.83 7.70
C THR A 569 11.49 -21.39 6.38
N THR A 570 12.01 -20.30 5.81
CA THR A 570 11.60 -19.77 4.50
C THR A 570 12.63 -20.17 3.43
N CYS A 571 12.15 -20.81 2.37
CA CYS A 571 12.97 -21.41 1.30
C CYS A 571 12.62 -20.83 -0.07
N HIS A 572 13.54 -20.08 -0.68
CA HIS A 572 13.44 -19.60 -2.05
C HIS A 572 13.75 -20.70 -3.06
N ILE A 573 12.89 -20.84 -4.07
CA ILE A 573 13.03 -21.79 -5.18
C ILE A 573 13.55 -21.08 -6.43
N SER A 574 14.62 -21.61 -7.01
CA SER A 574 15.16 -21.25 -8.34
C SER A 574 15.35 -19.75 -8.60
N LYS A 575 15.66 -18.99 -7.54
CA LYS A 575 15.82 -17.54 -7.54
C LYS A 575 16.70 -17.07 -8.72
N PRO A 576 16.24 -16.13 -9.58
CA PRO A 576 15.00 -15.37 -9.48
C PRO A 576 13.76 -15.96 -10.19
N ILE A 577 13.86 -17.06 -10.96
CA ILE A 577 12.76 -17.55 -11.83
C ILE A 577 12.57 -19.08 -11.74
N LEU A 578 11.39 -19.51 -11.29
CA LEU A 578 10.91 -20.88 -11.44
C LEU A 578 10.11 -21.02 -12.75
N LYS A 579 10.70 -21.71 -13.74
CA LYS A 579 10.10 -21.83 -15.08
C LYS A 579 8.73 -22.53 -15.07
N GLY A 580 7.89 -22.17 -16.04
CA GLY A 580 6.63 -22.88 -16.30
C GLY A 580 6.85 -24.35 -16.66
N ASN A 581 5.87 -25.21 -16.34
CA ASN A 581 5.91 -26.67 -16.46
C ASN A 581 7.13 -27.34 -15.80
N SER A 582 7.73 -26.73 -14.76
CA SER A 582 8.91 -27.26 -14.07
C SER A 582 8.60 -27.84 -12.68
N LYS A 583 9.43 -28.80 -12.26
CA LYS A 583 9.29 -29.57 -11.02
C LYS A 583 10.51 -29.38 -10.14
N VAL A 584 10.27 -29.12 -8.87
CA VAL A 584 11.28 -28.93 -7.83
C VAL A 584 10.99 -29.92 -6.71
N ARG A 585 12.02 -30.65 -6.29
CA ARG A 585 11.94 -31.64 -5.22
C ARG A 585 13.14 -31.47 -4.30
N SER A 586 12.89 -31.31 -3.01
CA SER A 586 13.92 -31.13 -1.99
C SER A 586 13.60 -31.94 -0.75
N LEU A 587 14.63 -32.48 -0.10
CA LEU A 587 14.53 -33.15 1.19
C LEU A 587 15.08 -32.20 2.26
N LEU A 588 14.23 -31.74 3.17
CA LEU A 588 14.61 -30.87 4.28
C LEU A 588 14.81 -31.72 5.54
N LYS A 589 15.80 -31.35 6.35
CA LYS A 589 16.20 -32.03 7.58
C LYS A 589 16.12 -31.09 8.77
N TRP A 590 15.45 -31.53 9.83
CA TRP A 590 15.48 -30.92 11.15
C TRP A 590 16.12 -31.87 12.15
N SER A 591 16.79 -31.33 13.15
CA SER A 591 17.27 -32.04 14.33
C SER A 591 16.26 -31.93 15.47
N CYS A 592 16.04 -33.02 16.19
CA CYS A 592 15.21 -33.01 17.41
C CYS A 592 16.04 -32.58 18.61
N ALA A 593 15.62 -31.54 19.33
CA ALA A 593 16.33 -31.05 20.52
C ALA A 593 16.07 -31.97 21.74
N PHE A 594 17.04 -32.83 22.03
CA PHE A 594 17.01 -33.86 23.08
C PHE A 594 16.66 -33.34 24.50
N PHE A 595 16.82 -32.03 24.75
CA PHE A 595 16.66 -31.41 26.07
C PHE A 595 15.23 -30.97 26.43
N PHE A 596 14.29 -30.90 25.49
CA PHE A 596 13.01 -30.21 25.72
C PHE A 596 11.76 -31.11 25.71
N PHE A 597 11.88 -32.36 25.27
CA PHE A 597 10.79 -33.32 25.19
C PHE A 597 11.15 -34.61 25.93
N ASN A 598 10.68 -34.71 27.18
CA ASN A 598 10.84 -35.90 28.00
C ASN A 598 10.04 -37.07 27.42
N THR A 599 10.71 -38.12 26.96
CA THR A 599 10.13 -39.45 26.78
C THR A 599 10.82 -40.43 27.73
N PRO A 600 10.08 -41.32 28.42
CA PRO A 600 10.66 -42.23 29.42
C PRO A 600 11.48 -43.34 28.75
N HIS A 601 12.73 -43.50 29.16
CA HIS A 601 13.51 -44.69 28.88
C HIS A 601 13.08 -45.83 29.82
N PHE A 602 12.16 -46.69 29.37
CA PHE A 602 11.83 -47.93 30.09
C PHE A 602 12.90 -49.01 29.82
N LEU A 603 13.94 -49.05 30.67
CA LEU A 603 15.03 -50.02 30.54
C LEU A 603 14.67 -51.37 31.19
N CYS A 604 13.88 -52.19 30.49
CA CYS A 604 13.52 -53.52 30.98
C CYS A 604 14.71 -54.50 30.88
N SER A 605 15.41 -54.69 31.99
CA SER A 605 16.56 -55.61 32.08
C SER A 605 16.14 -56.97 32.62
N LEU A 606 16.43 -58.03 31.86
CA LEU A 606 16.16 -59.42 32.25
C LEU A 606 17.39 -60.02 32.96
N SER A 607 17.27 -60.35 34.25
CA SER A 607 18.34 -60.99 35.02
C SER A 607 17.95 -62.42 35.42
N LEU A 608 18.55 -63.41 34.74
CA LEU A 608 18.31 -64.83 34.98
C LEU A 608 19.20 -65.37 36.11
N HIS A 609 18.72 -65.29 37.34
CA HIS A 609 19.36 -65.91 38.51
C HIS A 609 18.46 -67.01 39.12
N GLY A 610 18.71 -68.26 38.73
CA GLY A 610 18.25 -69.47 39.44
C GLY A 610 16.73 -69.66 39.58
N LYS A 611 16.10 -70.32 38.60
CA LYS A 611 14.68 -70.73 38.55
C LYS A 611 13.60 -69.62 38.60
N ASN A 612 13.91 -68.41 39.06
CA ASN A 612 12.98 -67.28 39.07
C ASN A 612 13.23 -66.36 37.86
N CYS A 613 12.19 -65.67 37.40
CA CYS A 613 12.26 -64.69 36.32
C CYS A 613 11.86 -63.30 36.84
N LEU A 614 12.77 -62.33 36.74
CA LEU A 614 12.62 -60.99 37.31
C LEU A 614 12.53 -59.94 36.19
N PHE A 615 11.47 -59.14 36.23
CA PHE A 615 11.26 -57.98 35.36
C PHE A 615 11.36 -56.71 36.20
N GLN A 616 12.36 -55.88 35.91
CA GLN A 616 12.48 -54.52 36.47
C GLN A 616 11.73 -53.52 35.58
N VAL A 617 10.97 -52.63 36.19
CA VAL A 617 10.41 -51.41 35.59
C VAL A 617 10.87 -50.22 36.43
N GLU A 618 11.34 -49.16 35.77
CA GLU A 618 11.97 -47.99 36.39
C GLU A 618 11.43 -46.71 35.75
N ASN A 619 11.33 -45.64 36.55
CA ASN A 619 10.75 -44.37 36.13
C ASN A 619 11.56 -43.16 36.64
N ASP A 620 12.58 -42.74 35.88
CA ASP A 620 13.49 -41.66 36.29
C ASP A 620 12.94 -40.22 36.17
N PHE A 621 11.66 -40.02 35.84
CA PHE A 621 11.20 -38.73 35.30
C PHE A 621 10.06 -38.05 36.07
N ARG A 622 8.89 -38.68 36.20
CA ARG A 622 7.67 -38.10 36.81
C ARG A 622 6.68 -39.18 37.20
N GLU A 623 5.79 -38.89 38.14
CA GLU A 623 4.70 -39.81 38.48
C GLU A 623 3.84 -40.18 37.25
N LEU A 624 3.57 -41.47 37.10
CA LEU A 624 2.83 -42.06 35.98
C LEU A 624 2.09 -43.33 36.43
N SER A 625 0.78 -43.40 36.15
CA SER A 625 -0.03 -44.61 36.26
C SER A 625 -0.09 -45.33 34.91
N PHE A 626 0.08 -46.66 34.91
CA PHE A 626 0.09 -47.48 33.72
C PHE A 626 -0.30 -48.94 34.01
N LYS A 627 -0.56 -49.71 32.95
CA LYS A 627 -0.91 -51.14 33.02
C LYS A 627 0.19 -51.98 32.41
N VAL A 628 0.69 -52.96 33.16
CA VAL A 628 1.68 -53.93 32.68
C VAL A 628 0.95 -55.22 32.28
N PHE A 629 1.21 -55.70 31.07
CA PHE A 629 0.78 -57.02 30.60
C PHE A 629 1.98 -57.95 30.53
N ILE A 630 1.92 -59.07 31.26
CA ILE A 630 2.99 -60.08 31.32
C ILE A 630 2.44 -61.38 30.74
N ARG A 631 3.05 -61.86 29.64
CA ARG A 631 2.66 -63.10 28.95
C ARG A 631 3.69 -64.20 29.25
N VAL A 632 3.22 -65.36 29.71
CA VAL A 632 4.08 -66.47 30.15
C VAL A 632 3.72 -67.74 29.37
N PRO A 633 4.63 -68.36 28.61
CA PRO A 633 4.34 -69.61 27.89
C PRO A 633 4.15 -70.77 28.88
N VAL A 634 3.01 -71.46 28.78
CA VAL A 634 2.61 -72.54 29.71
C VAL A 634 2.65 -73.94 29.09
N MET A 635 2.34 -74.10 27.81
CA MET A 635 2.33 -75.41 27.12
C MET A 635 2.85 -75.26 25.68
N LEU A 636 3.64 -76.23 25.22
CA LEU A 636 4.19 -76.28 23.85
C LEU A 636 3.73 -77.58 23.20
N GLY A 637 2.82 -77.48 22.23
CA GLY A 637 2.00 -78.62 21.80
C GLY A 637 1.34 -79.28 23.02
N ASP A 638 1.40 -80.61 23.08
CA ASP A 638 0.80 -81.41 24.15
C ASP A 638 1.57 -81.38 25.48
N LYS A 639 2.76 -80.75 25.52
CA LYS A 639 3.70 -80.84 26.65
C LYS A 639 3.66 -79.57 27.53
N SER A 640 3.48 -79.76 28.84
CA SER A 640 3.50 -78.66 29.82
C SER A 640 4.91 -78.16 30.10
N ILE A 641 5.14 -76.86 29.91
CA ILE A 641 6.43 -76.19 30.17
C ILE A 641 6.67 -76.07 31.68
N TRP A 642 5.61 -75.94 32.47
CA TRP A 642 5.69 -75.84 33.94
C TRP A 642 5.09 -77.08 34.61
N ALA A 643 5.66 -77.48 35.75
CA ALA A 643 5.25 -78.66 36.51
C ALA A 643 3.95 -78.45 37.31
N ASN A 644 3.69 -77.22 37.77
CA ASN A 644 2.46 -76.84 38.47
C ASN A 644 1.71 -75.77 37.65
N LYS A 645 0.39 -75.92 37.48
CA LYS A 645 -0.45 -74.99 36.70
C LYS A 645 -0.67 -73.62 37.35
N ASN A 646 -0.35 -73.47 38.64
CA ASN A 646 -0.55 -72.23 39.40
C ASN A 646 0.73 -71.37 39.36
N ILE A 647 0.96 -70.69 38.23
CA ILE A 647 1.93 -69.58 38.16
C ILE A 647 1.30 -68.37 38.85
N GLN A 648 2.07 -67.68 39.71
CA GLN A 648 1.62 -66.46 40.40
C GLN A 648 2.65 -65.33 40.23
N ILE A 649 2.14 -64.12 40.03
CA ILE A 649 2.87 -62.87 39.99
C ILE A 649 2.21 -61.92 41.00
N PRO A 650 2.88 -61.53 42.10
CA PRO A 650 2.28 -60.68 43.13
C PRO A 650 1.76 -59.35 42.57
N GLY A 651 0.54 -58.98 42.93
CA GLY A 651 -0.12 -57.74 42.48
C GLY A 651 -0.80 -57.82 41.10
N CYS A 652 -0.66 -58.92 40.36
CA CYS A 652 -1.20 -59.05 39.00
C CYS A 652 -2.34 -60.08 38.93
N VAL A 653 -3.36 -59.80 38.11
CA VAL A 653 -4.51 -60.67 37.88
C VAL A 653 -4.31 -61.46 36.59
N LYS A 654 -4.41 -62.80 36.65
CA LYS A 654 -4.44 -63.63 35.43
C LYS A 654 -5.73 -63.35 34.66
N GLN A 655 -5.61 -63.02 33.37
CA GLN A 655 -6.73 -62.69 32.50
C GLN A 655 -7.23 -63.92 31.74
N ARG A 656 -6.52 -64.34 30.69
CA ARG A 656 -6.88 -65.48 29.82
C ARG A 656 -5.63 -66.25 29.38
N ASP A 657 -5.84 -67.47 28.91
CA ASP A 657 -4.82 -68.28 28.25
C ASP A 657 -5.00 -68.18 26.72
N GLU A 658 -4.07 -67.51 26.03
CA GLU A 658 -4.03 -67.41 24.57
C GLU A 658 -3.52 -68.72 23.96
N GLN A 659 -4.18 -69.20 22.89
CA GLN A 659 -3.75 -70.37 22.12
C GLN A 659 -2.71 -69.96 21.06
N PRO A 660 -1.75 -70.84 20.70
CA PRO A 660 -0.75 -70.54 19.70
C PRO A 660 -1.39 -70.34 18.32
N VAL A 661 -0.80 -69.42 17.54
CA VAL A 661 -1.28 -69.08 16.19
C VAL A 661 -0.72 -70.03 15.13
N VAL A 662 0.42 -70.68 15.42
CA VAL A 662 1.10 -71.62 14.51
C VAL A 662 1.14 -73.01 15.15
N THR A 663 0.61 -74.01 14.45
CA THR A 663 0.52 -75.40 14.91
C THR A 663 1.66 -76.31 14.44
N ASP A 664 2.32 -75.99 13.32
CA ASP A 664 3.58 -76.64 12.92
C ASP A 664 4.77 -75.81 13.40
N PHE A 665 5.38 -76.27 14.50
CA PHE A 665 6.33 -75.49 15.28
C PHE A 665 7.81 -75.82 15.00
N VAL A 666 8.10 -76.84 14.19
CA VAL A 666 9.46 -77.42 14.09
C VAL A 666 10.45 -76.46 13.43
N GLU A 667 10.05 -75.74 12.38
CA GLU A 667 10.91 -74.74 11.73
C GLU A 667 11.01 -73.43 12.53
N VAL A 668 9.94 -73.01 13.20
CA VAL A 668 9.88 -71.72 13.90
C VAL A 668 10.80 -71.71 15.14
N ILE A 669 10.83 -72.81 15.90
CA ILE A 669 11.67 -72.96 17.11
C ILE A 669 13.18 -72.84 16.81
N ARG A 670 13.61 -73.04 15.55
CA ARG A 670 15.01 -72.82 15.13
C ARG A 670 15.39 -71.35 14.96
N LYS A 671 14.42 -70.42 14.89
CA LYS A 671 14.68 -68.97 14.81
C LYS A 671 14.34 -68.26 16.11
N GLU A 672 13.13 -68.45 16.66
CA GLU A 672 12.69 -67.74 17.87
C GLU A 672 11.88 -68.64 18.82
N ARG A 673 11.79 -68.21 20.09
CA ARG A 673 11.02 -68.87 21.15
C ARG A 673 10.07 -67.86 21.82
N ASN A 674 9.02 -67.50 21.08
CA ASN A 674 8.06 -66.45 21.43
C ASN A 674 6.63 -67.04 21.63
N CYS A 675 5.68 -66.22 22.12
CA CYS A 675 4.29 -66.67 22.38
C CYS A 675 3.47 -67.01 21.12
N SER A 676 4.03 -66.91 19.91
CA SER A 676 3.34 -67.29 18.68
C SER A 676 3.18 -68.82 18.53
N VAL A 677 4.00 -69.59 19.26
CA VAL A 677 4.21 -71.03 19.08
C VAL A 677 3.78 -71.87 20.30
N ALA A 678 3.51 -71.23 21.43
CA ALA A 678 3.12 -71.87 22.70
C ALA A 678 1.81 -71.28 23.23
N VAL A 679 1.03 -72.06 23.99
CA VAL A 679 -0.09 -71.52 24.77
C VAL A 679 0.50 -70.58 25.83
N CYS A 680 0.04 -69.33 25.89
CA CYS A 680 0.56 -68.32 26.82
C CYS A 680 -0.51 -67.80 27.78
N ALA A 681 -0.18 -67.77 29.07
CA ALA A 681 -1.00 -67.17 30.13
C ALA A 681 -0.71 -65.67 30.22
N GLU A 682 -1.74 -64.83 30.11
CA GLU A 682 -1.61 -63.37 30.28
C GLU A 682 -1.99 -62.94 31.70
N PHE A 683 -1.16 -62.06 32.29
CA PHE A 683 -1.38 -61.41 33.57
C PHE A 683 -1.37 -59.88 33.39
N SER A 684 -2.32 -59.18 34.04
CA SER A 684 -2.43 -57.72 34.03
C SER A 684 -2.11 -57.17 35.43
N CYS A 685 -1.25 -56.17 35.52
CA CYS A 685 -0.91 -55.44 36.74
C CYS A 685 -1.27 -53.95 36.52
N ASP A 686 -2.08 -53.36 37.41
CA ASP A 686 -2.39 -51.92 37.42
C ASP A 686 -1.50 -51.23 38.45
N ASP A 687 -0.69 -50.25 38.03
CA ASP A 687 0.35 -49.67 38.89
C ASP A 687 0.60 -48.17 38.63
N THR A 688 1.10 -47.49 39.66
CA THR A 688 1.67 -46.14 39.58
C THR A 688 3.11 -46.19 40.12
N LEU A 689 4.05 -45.54 39.45
CA LEU A 689 5.39 -45.29 39.98
C LEU A 689 5.69 -43.81 40.06
N SER A 690 6.35 -43.42 41.14
CA SER A 690 6.93 -42.10 41.40
C SER A 690 8.20 -41.87 40.59
N LYS A 691 8.75 -40.66 40.68
CA LYS A 691 10.06 -40.32 40.10
C LYS A 691 11.21 -41.05 40.82
N ASN A 692 12.14 -41.59 40.03
CA ASN A 692 13.30 -42.40 40.41
C ASN A 692 12.91 -43.67 41.21
N GLU A 693 11.68 -44.16 41.03
CA GLU A 693 11.19 -45.39 41.65
C GLU A 693 11.44 -46.61 40.75
N ARG A 694 11.71 -47.76 41.37
CA ARG A 694 11.94 -49.06 40.71
C ARG A 694 10.98 -50.10 41.27
N LYS A 695 10.28 -50.82 40.39
CA LYS A 695 9.36 -51.90 40.74
C LYS A 695 9.77 -53.20 40.06
N PHE A 696 9.58 -54.32 40.78
CA PHE A 696 10.04 -55.64 40.35
C PHE A 696 8.87 -56.62 40.33
N TYR A 697 8.62 -57.22 39.17
CA TYR A 697 7.66 -58.30 39.00
C TYR A 697 8.43 -59.63 38.94
N ASN A 698 8.17 -60.51 39.91
CA ASN A 698 8.83 -61.80 40.04
C ASN A 698 7.87 -62.93 39.66
N ILE A 699 8.22 -63.69 38.62
CA ILE A 699 7.46 -64.86 38.19
C ILE A 699 8.07 -66.10 38.86
N THR A 700 7.27 -66.77 39.68
CA THR A 700 7.69 -67.96 40.43
C THR A 700 6.96 -69.22 39.93
N GLY A 701 7.71 -70.29 39.73
CA GLY A 701 7.19 -71.58 39.24
C GLY A 701 8.31 -72.61 39.02
N ASN A 702 7.96 -73.89 38.92
CA ASN A 702 8.90 -74.95 38.53
C ASN A 702 8.73 -75.29 37.04
N VAL A 703 9.81 -75.15 36.26
CA VAL A 703 9.87 -75.56 34.85
C VAL A 703 10.08 -77.08 34.76
N SER A 704 9.39 -77.74 33.81
CA SER A 704 9.54 -79.17 33.52
C SER A 704 10.67 -79.42 32.51
N SER A 705 11.20 -80.64 32.43
CA SER A 705 12.28 -81.01 31.50
C SER A 705 11.83 -81.85 30.29
N GLY A 706 10.57 -82.28 30.23
CA GLY A 706 10.09 -83.28 29.26
C GLY A 706 9.92 -82.79 27.81
N TRP A 707 10.26 -81.53 27.51
CA TRP A 707 10.04 -80.85 26.23
C TRP A 707 11.32 -80.52 25.45
N ILE A 708 12.49 -81.04 25.87
CA ILE A 708 13.78 -80.82 25.20
C ILE A 708 14.50 -82.17 25.01
N GLU A 709 14.94 -82.46 23.78
CA GLU A 709 15.79 -83.60 23.43
C GLU A 709 17.05 -83.11 22.68
N PRO A 710 18.26 -83.63 22.98
CA PRO A 710 19.52 -83.09 22.45
C PRO A 710 20.06 -83.83 21.21
N TYR A 711 20.73 -83.10 20.31
CA TYR A 711 21.56 -83.63 19.22
C TYR A 711 22.75 -82.68 18.96
N ILE A 712 23.89 -83.19 18.48
CA ILE A 712 25.17 -82.46 18.42
C ILE A 712 25.85 -82.60 17.05
N HIS A 713 26.48 -81.53 16.55
CA HIS A 713 27.47 -81.56 15.47
C HIS A 713 28.52 -80.44 15.66
N ILE A 714 29.70 -80.59 15.05
CA ILE A 714 30.86 -79.69 15.18
C ILE A 714 31.45 -79.41 13.79
N PHE A 715 31.92 -78.18 13.54
CA PHE A 715 32.74 -77.78 12.38
C PHE A 715 33.84 -76.78 12.79
N LEU A 716 34.82 -76.57 11.90
CA LEU A 716 36.03 -75.77 12.09
C LEU A 716 36.22 -74.83 10.87
N GLU A 717 36.75 -73.62 11.11
CA GLU A 717 37.17 -72.67 10.07
C GLU A 717 38.56 -72.10 10.35
N VAL A 718 39.18 -71.47 9.34
CA VAL A 718 40.58 -71.02 9.29
C VAL A 718 40.64 -69.53 8.94
N TYR A 719 41.64 -68.80 9.45
CA TYR A 719 41.84 -67.36 9.24
C TYR A 719 43.01 -67.05 8.29
N GLU A 720 42.97 -65.89 7.62
CA GLU A 720 44.07 -65.30 6.85
C GLU A 720 44.76 -64.13 7.60
N GLU A 721 45.98 -63.77 7.18
CA GLU A 721 46.83 -62.76 7.85
C GLU A 721 46.53 -61.30 7.47
N VAL A 722 46.95 -60.36 8.34
CA VAL A 722 46.74 -58.91 8.17
C VAL A 722 48.05 -58.19 7.81
N ASN A 723 48.02 -57.36 6.76
CA ASN A 723 49.20 -56.63 6.25
C ASN A 723 49.26 -55.18 6.80
N LEU A 724 50.33 -54.85 7.54
CA LEU A 724 50.46 -53.62 8.32
C LEU A 724 51.07 -52.40 7.60
N THR A 725 51.46 -52.49 6.32
CA THR A 725 52.30 -51.45 5.69
C THR A 725 51.64 -50.08 5.48
N LYS A 726 50.30 -49.97 5.54
CA LYS A 726 49.58 -48.72 5.24
C LYS A 726 49.63 -47.68 6.37
N GLU A 727 49.63 -48.07 7.64
CA GLU A 727 49.54 -47.12 8.75
C GLU A 727 50.87 -46.36 8.99
N ILE A 728 52.00 -47.07 8.85
CA ILE A 728 53.34 -46.54 9.07
C ILE A 728 53.64 -45.36 8.13
N ALA A 729 53.20 -45.43 6.87
CA ALA A 729 53.38 -44.36 5.89
C ALA A 729 52.62 -43.07 6.26
N GLY A 730 51.42 -43.18 6.83
CA GLY A 730 50.62 -42.02 7.25
C GLY A 730 51.24 -41.25 8.43
N GLY A 731 51.75 -41.99 9.43
CA GLY A 731 52.35 -41.40 10.63
C GLY A 731 53.60 -40.55 10.33
N VAL A 732 54.49 -41.04 9.46
CA VAL A 732 55.73 -40.34 9.11
C VAL A 732 55.46 -39.02 8.37
N ILE A 733 54.51 -39.01 7.44
CA ILE A 733 54.15 -37.79 6.67
C ILE A 733 53.49 -36.75 7.60
N GLY A 734 52.61 -37.17 8.50
CA GLY A 734 51.97 -36.28 9.47
C GLY A 734 52.98 -35.63 10.44
N GLY A 735 53.94 -36.40 10.94
CA GLY A 735 54.98 -35.91 11.85
C GLY A 735 55.88 -34.84 11.23
N LEU A 736 56.31 -35.04 9.97
CA LEU A 736 57.13 -34.07 9.24
C LEU A 736 56.38 -32.74 8.98
N LEU A 737 55.08 -32.82 8.66
CA LEU A 737 54.25 -31.62 8.43
C LEU A 737 54.10 -30.77 9.70
N LEU A 738 53.90 -31.42 10.85
CA LEU A 738 53.78 -30.75 12.15
C LEU A 738 55.09 -30.03 12.53
N LEU A 739 56.24 -30.67 12.29
CA LEU A 739 57.56 -30.11 12.64
C LEU A 739 57.91 -28.87 11.78
N ALA A 740 57.49 -28.86 10.52
CA ALA A 740 57.59 -27.69 9.64
C ALA A 740 56.71 -26.51 10.13
N LEU A 741 55.48 -26.78 10.59
CA LEU A 741 54.60 -25.74 11.13
C LEU A 741 55.15 -25.12 12.43
N ILE A 742 55.74 -25.94 13.31
CA ILE A 742 56.37 -25.47 14.56
C ILE A 742 57.59 -24.57 14.27
N THR A 743 58.43 -24.93 13.31
CA THR A 743 59.59 -24.09 12.93
C THR A 743 59.17 -22.76 12.31
N VAL A 744 58.13 -22.73 11.48
CA VAL A 744 57.56 -21.47 10.95
C VAL A 744 56.95 -20.59 12.07
N ALA A 745 56.29 -21.19 13.05
CA ALA A 745 55.75 -20.47 14.20
C ALA A 745 56.86 -19.83 15.06
N LEU A 746 57.91 -20.59 15.41
CA LEU A 746 59.04 -20.09 16.19
C LEU A 746 59.82 -18.99 15.47
N TYR A 747 60.05 -19.13 14.16
CA TYR A 747 60.67 -18.07 13.34
C TYR A 747 59.86 -16.75 13.37
N LYS A 748 58.52 -16.85 13.39
CA LYS A 748 57.64 -15.67 13.51
C LYS A 748 57.67 -15.02 14.89
N VAL A 749 57.94 -15.78 15.95
CA VAL A 749 58.07 -15.25 17.33
C VAL A 749 59.40 -14.51 17.51
N CYS A 750 60.52 -15.09 17.08
CA CYS A 750 61.85 -14.47 17.24
C CYS A 750 62.04 -13.15 16.46
N ILE A 751 61.20 -12.86 15.47
CA ILE A 751 61.26 -11.59 14.71
C ILE A 751 60.61 -10.41 15.46
N LEU A 752 59.83 -10.65 16.52
CA LEU A 752 59.08 -9.61 17.24
C LEU A 752 59.85 -8.89 18.37
N GLU A 753 61.03 -9.37 18.79
CA GLU A 753 61.77 -8.78 19.93
C GLU A 753 62.71 -7.61 19.58
N VAL A 754 62.85 -7.23 18.31
CA VAL A 754 63.90 -6.28 17.83
C VAL A 754 63.46 -4.80 17.88
N GLN A 755 62.40 -4.45 18.64
CA GLN A 755 61.75 -3.12 18.53
C GLN A 755 61.44 -2.35 19.82
N PHE A 756 61.83 -2.81 21.02
CA PHE A 756 61.74 -1.96 22.23
C PHE A 756 62.98 -2.03 23.13
N GLN A 757 63.43 -0.87 23.58
CA GLN A 757 64.62 -0.67 24.40
C GLN A 757 64.28 0.18 25.64
N THR A 758 65.00 -0.03 26.76
CA THR A 758 64.92 0.71 28.05
C THR A 758 63.59 0.52 28.82
N PHE A 759 63.57 0.21 30.12
CA PHE A 759 64.30 0.86 31.23
C PHE A 759 64.55 -0.07 32.46
N CYS A 760 65.58 0.25 33.26
CA CYS A 760 65.86 -0.17 34.66
C CYS A 760 65.97 -1.66 35.10
N PHE A 761 67.18 -2.03 35.59
CA PHE A 761 67.50 -2.53 36.96
C PHE A 761 66.59 -3.60 37.64
N GLN A 762 67.07 -4.69 38.27
CA GLN A 762 68.39 -4.92 38.92
C GLN A 762 68.66 -6.42 39.27
N ARG A 763 69.93 -6.87 39.22
CA ARG A 763 70.51 -8.14 39.80
C ARG A 763 69.99 -9.49 39.22
N SER A 764 70.85 -10.34 38.60
CA SER A 764 71.79 -11.33 39.21
C SER A 764 71.12 -12.68 39.58
N ILE A 765 71.69 -13.89 39.38
CA ILE A 765 73.10 -14.31 39.20
C ILE A 765 73.21 -15.75 38.57
N TYR A 766 74.28 -16.03 37.79
CA TYR A 766 74.92 -17.35 37.45
C TYR A 766 74.23 -18.32 36.45
N LEU A 767 74.88 -18.78 35.36
CA LEU A 767 75.89 -19.89 35.15
C LEU A 767 75.27 -21.31 35.27
N GLU A 768 75.61 -22.37 34.51
CA GLU A 768 76.44 -22.64 33.29
C GLU A 768 75.90 -24.00 32.70
N PHE A 769 75.60 -24.18 31.39
CA PHE A 769 76.45 -24.48 30.21
C PHE A 769 76.86 -25.97 30.00
N LEU A 770 76.80 -26.43 28.73
CA LEU A 770 77.13 -27.76 28.17
C LEU A 770 76.25 -28.98 28.55
N PHE A 771 76.29 -30.10 27.82
CA PHE A 771 76.08 -30.41 26.37
C PHE A 771 76.28 -31.93 26.16
N LEU A 772 75.46 -32.60 25.33
CA LEU A 772 75.62 -34.01 24.83
C LEU A 772 75.56 -35.13 25.92
N SER A 773 75.08 -36.36 25.63
CA SER A 773 74.50 -36.94 24.41
C SER A 773 73.59 -38.14 24.66
N CYS A 774 72.52 -38.27 23.85
CA CYS A 774 71.78 -39.49 23.47
C CYS A 774 71.17 -40.44 24.52
N ASN A 775 69.86 -40.66 24.37
CA ASN A 775 69.10 -41.94 24.42
C ASN A 775 69.38 -42.95 25.57
N ALA A 776 68.39 -43.46 26.31
CA ALA A 776 67.02 -43.76 25.87
C ALA A 776 66.03 -43.98 27.04
N CYS A 777 64.76 -44.20 26.67
CA CYS A 777 63.74 -44.99 27.38
C CYS A 777 63.06 -44.46 28.66
N PHE A 778 61.73 -44.58 28.60
CA PHE A 778 60.80 -45.02 29.66
C PHE A 778 60.30 -44.04 30.74
N PHE A 779 58.96 -43.94 30.76
CA PHE A 779 58.07 -43.86 31.92
C PHE A 779 58.25 -42.70 32.91
N PHE A 780 57.41 -41.67 32.72
CA PHE A 780 56.91 -40.89 33.86
C PHE A 780 55.82 -41.69 34.57
N VAL A 781 55.98 -41.91 35.88
CA VAL A 781 55.07 -42.76 36.66
C VAL A 781 54.74 -42.06 37.99
N LEU A 782 53.46 -41.79 38.22
CA LEU A 782 52.87 -41.34 39.50
C LEU A 782 53.31 -39.92 39.97
N PHE A 783 52.59 -39.18 40.83
CA PHE A 783 51.21 -39.37 41.33
C PHE A 783 50.52 -38.06 41.77
N PHE A 784 49.19 -38.14 41.90
CA PHE A 784 48.33 -37.23 42.66
C PHE A 784 48.80 -37.02 44.11
N PRO A 785 48.49 -35.85 44.70
CA PRO A 785 47.38 -35.81 45.70
C PRO A 785 46.54 -34.51 45.63
N ARG A 786 45.40 -34.29 46.32
CA ARG A 786 44.31 -35.03 47.04
C ARG A 786 43.35 -33.89 47.51
N LEU A 787 42.05 -33.96 47.75
CA LEU A 787 40.89 -34.90 47.61
C LEU A 787 39.63 -33.96 47.65
N VAL A 788 38.33 -34.29 47.73
CA VAL A 788 37.46 -35.47 48.03
C VAL A 788 36.14 -35.23 47.24
N SER A 789 35.15 -36.12 47.05
CA SER A 789 34.90 -37.52 47.44
C SER A 789 33.98 -38.21 46.38
N SER A 790 33.87 -39.55 46.35
CA SER A 790 32.67 -40.35 46.71
C SER A 790 31.37 -40.07 45.92
N LYS A 791 30.74 -41.05 45.24
CA LYS A 791 31.08 -42.47 45.01
C LYS A 791 30.28 -43.02 43.79
N ALA A 792 30.92 -43.92 43.03
CA ALA A 792 30.45 -45.18 42.39
C ALA A 792 28.95 -45.33 41.95
N ILE A 793 28.60 -46.05 40.86
CA ILE A 793 28.92 -47.46 40.54
C ILE A 793 28.95 -47.72 39.01
N THR A 794 29.42 -48.91 38.62
CA THR A 794 29.75 -49.45 37.30
C THR A 794 28.63 -49.61 36.25
N ARG A 795 29.08 -49.79 34.99
CA ARG A 795 28.53 -50.59 33.85
C ARG A 795 27.44 -49.98 32.95
N SER A 796 27.75 -50.02 31.65
CA SER A 796 27.07 -50.86 30.63
C SER A 796 28.10 -51.25 29.54
N CYS A 797 27.98 -52.27 28.67
CA CYS A 797 26.99 -53.36 28.51
C CYS A 797 25.54 -53.03 28.89
#